data_AF-A0A413S056-F1
#
_entry.id   AF-A0A413S056-F1
#
_cell.length_a   1.000
_cell.length_b   1.000
_cell.length_c   1.000
_cell.angle_alpha   90.00
_cell.angle_beta   90.00
_cell.angle_gamma   90.00
#
_symmetry.space_group_name_H-M   'P 1'
#
loop_
_entity.id
_entity.type
_entity.pdbx_description
1 polymer ?
#
loop_
_entity_poly.entity_id
_entity_poly.type
_entity_poly.pdbx_seq_one_letter_code
_entity_poly.pdbx_strand_id
1 'polypeptide(L)'
;MNKKWVVIILSLALIMLIMPQNITAEDNSVNYDNLIIVSDDIVSEDGSNVVRWTKDKTYVICSKNMVNRPTVKCKLIIEPGTTILFGTGTGNIDGIENSEVVYRPYPIFIVEEDGSIEAKGTNEKPITFKNIDTHVGWNGIEIFLPDNGEVTDTFEYCNFINGGAQYRDFTEGLIDVSYGTEETKFNLVVDHCNFDSTELVKNVDLQTSEIGAGVYYGDYDGNKVESNIKISNSTFKSLSMGIEGVTSDESDSYLYNEKSNCVIENNIFENNVSQSYSPSVVWGGNAEIKDNIFYTKEGGALTKNALDLDGQCNYIIEGNIFYGSQSTESKKMNKCAPIKVQFGANINADKTRHYKENRCDYSSEYGNYVELNGSMITQECNLGNVSGLEYYFKNCNIGYKNGNKSKVKFNAGSTNVIESLNVLYNGELEAIGEKVNPVRFVAASDRGLTTSSNGISLEQNSSSDYLEGKAVFENCVFDNVKLSSTVVSKSTESEEKIPQVLTIKNSDFINESSGISVKYNSYYDYICGKILIENVFIKGTGNDTYSGVSITAYGNKIPSENIFEASNCVIYNFQQQRYGIGLDLSIDDNLTDSIILKNITLANNYYGIKASKSMTKFPIIQDSIIAKNTRGFDVSEGINVFNITYTCIYNDGWDGNTYGYGEGCIFKDPIFADLNNGDFHLKSTGGRWDGSKWVTDTDASPCINAGNPANDYANEPEPNGNRINLGVFGNTFQASKTGNGSVQPTTNPAGGETTTPMTTKSDGETTTHGATNPDRETTTTNAKPTASGTILIGSTTASEKETLRKPSVKKITKGSKRLTVTFNKMKNSGKVFYEIQYSTKKNFKKATKTLKVSAKKTKVIIKKLRGNKKYYVRIRAYQTKKINGKNKKVYSVWTKVKAVKTKK
;
A
#
# COMPACT_ATOMS: atom_id res chain seq x y z
N MET A 1 65.89 -42.11 5.96
CA MET A 1 66.46 -43.31 5.33
C MET A 1 66.59 -43.07 3.83
N ASN A 2 67.82 -43.22 3.31
CA ASN A 2 68.30 -43.38 1.90
C ASN A 2 67.89 -42.33 0.83
N LYS A 3 68.74 -41.38 0.39
CA LYS A 3 70.04 -41.41 -0.35
C LYS A 3 69.95 -41.80 -1.84
N LYS A 4 70.29 -40.86 -2.74
CA LYS A 4 71.47 -40.81 -3.66
C LYS A 4 71.27 -39.65 -4.68
N TRP A 5 72.04 -38.56 -4.63
CA TRP A 5 73.39 -38.31 -5.21
C TRP A 5 73.45 -38.43 -6.75
N VAL A 6 73.88 -37.37 -7.45
CA VAL A 6 75.12 -37.29 -8.26
C VAL A 6 75.43 -35.81 -8.61
N VAL A 7 76.70 -35.46 -8.43
CA VAL A 7 77.43 -34.22 -8.78
C VAL A 7 78.11 -34.40 -10.15
N ILE A 8 78.34 -33.33 -10.94
CA ILE A 8 79.60 -33.07 -11.68
C ILE A 8 79.57 -31.69 -12.36
N ILE A 9 80.73 -31.03 -12.28
CA ILE A 9 81.14 -29.70 -12.77
C ILE A 9 81.99 -29.85 -14.05
N LEU A 10 82.18 -28.74 -14.79
CA LEU A 10 83.13 -28.42 -15.89
C LEU A 10 82.57 -28.65 -17.32
N SER A 11 82.72 -27.76 -18.31
CA SER A 11 83.50 -26.52 -18.45
C SER A 11 83.30 -25.88 -19.85
N LEU A 12 83.81 -24.63 -19.99
CA LEU A 12 84.40 -23.97 -21.17
C LEU A 12 83.58 -23.06 -22.12
N ALA A 13 83.99 -21.78 -22.06
CA ALA A 13 84.23 -20.78 -23.12
C ALA A 13 83.05 -20.12 -23.86
N LEU A 14 82.97 -18.78 -23.84
CA LEU A 14 83.60 -17.91 -24.86
C LEU A 14 83.44 -16.41 -24.50
N ILE A 15 84.48 -15.63 -24.79
CA ILE A 15 84.60 -14.17 -24.62
C ILE A 15 84.49 -13.49 -26.01
N MET A 16 83.84 -12.31 -26.03
CA MET A 16 84.01 -11.14 -26.93
C MET A 16 83.37 -11.02 -28.35
N LEU A 17 82.53 -9.96 -28.44
CA LEU A 17 82.61 -8.76 -29.32
C LEU A 17 81.91 -8.69 -30.72
N ILE A 18 81.02 -7.68 -30.83
CA ILE A 18 80.81 -6.64 -31.88
C ILE A 18 79.50 -6.66 -32.72
N MET A 19 78.59 -5.73 -32.31
CA MET A 19 77.78 -4.71 -33.05
C MET A 19 76.75 -5.13 -34.14
N PRO A 20 75.87 -4.21 -34.62
CA PRO A 20 74.78 -3.53 -33.91
C PRO A 20 73.44 -3.68 -34.68
N GLN A 21 72.28 -3.68 -34.03
CA GLN A 21 71.03 -3.39 -34.73
C GLN A 21 70.14 -2.42 -33.97
N ASN A 22 69.99 -1.27 -34.61
CA ASN A 22 69.08 -0.16 -34.37
C ASN A 22 67.74 -0.61 -33.76
N ILE A 23 67.50 -0.19 -32.52
CA ILE A 23 66.16 0.16 -32.08
C ILE A 23 66.20 1.67 -31.94
N THR A 24 65.51 2.34 -32.86
CA THR A 24 65.19 3.75 -32.82
C THR A 24 64.65 4.10 -31.44
N ALA A 25 65.28 5.07 -30.79
CA ALA A 25 64.66 5.77 -29.66
C ALA A 25 63.33 6.34 -30.17
N GLU A 26 62.21 5.74 -29.76
CA GLU A 26 60.95 6.45 -29.73
C GLU A 26 61.06 7.49 -28.62
N ASP A 27 60.94 8.73 -29.06
CA ASP A 27 60.95 9.96 -28.29
C ASP A 27 59.79 9.94 -27.28
N ASN A 28 60.03 9.39 -26.08
CA ASN A 28 59.13 9.49 -24.93
C ASN A 28 59.37 10.79 -24.14
N SER A 29 59.57 11.91 -24.83
CA SER A 29 59.37 13.21 -24.19
C SER A 29 57.86 13.42 -24.01
N VAL A 30 57.33 12.98 -22.86
CA VAL A 30 56.01 13.41 -22.39
C VAL A 30 56.05 14.94 -22.35
N ASN A 31 55.23 15.59 -23.18
CA ASN A 31 55.19 17.04 -23.25
C ASN A 31 54.50 17.58 -21.98
N TYR A 32 55.31 17.91 -20.97
CA TYR A 32 54.86 18.44 -19.67
C TYR A 32 54.39 19.91 -19.73
N ASP A 33 54.53 20.61 -20.86
CA ASP A 33 54.33 22.06 -20.94
C ASP A 33 52.88 22.54 -20.64
N ASN A 34 51.91 21.62 -20.70
CA ASN A 34 50.49 21.90 -20.45
C ASN A 34 49.94 21.25 -19.16
N LEU A 35 50.77 20.58 -18.36
CA LEU A 35 50.37 19.97 -17.10
C LEU A 35 50.68 20.93 -15.94
N ILE A 36 49.68 21.23 -15.11
CA ILE A 36 49.85 21.94 -13.83
C ILE A 36 49.69 20.91 -12.72
N ILE A 37 50.78 20.61 -12.02
CA ILE A 37 50.74 19.75 -10.83
C ILE A 37 50.31 20.62 -9.65
N VAL A 38 49.20 20.25 -9.02
CA VAL A 38 48.65 20.93 -7.84
C VAL A 38 49.19 20.22 -6.60
N SER A 39 50.17 20.84 -5.93
CA SER A 39 50.86 20.30 -4.75
C SER A 39 50.69 21.13 -3.48
N ASP A 40 50.01 22.27 -3.55
CA ASP A 40 49.83 23.19 -2.43
C ASP A 40 48.39 23.73 -2.45
N ASP A 41 47.99 24.37 -1.35
CA ASP A 41 46.65 24.95 -1.20
C ASP A 41 46.34 25.94 -2.33
N ILE A 42 45.11 25.88 -2.83
CA ILE A 42 44.61 26.74 -3.89
C ILE A 42 44.08 28.03 -3.24
N VAL A 43 44.95 29.04 -3.22
CA VAL A 43 44.71 30.39 -2.69
C VAL A 43 44.96 31.43 -3.78
N SER A 44 44.25 32.57 -3.75
CA SER A 44 44.56 33.66 -4.69
C SER A 44 45.80 34.44 -4.22
N GLU A 45 46.83 34.54 -5.06
CA GLU A 45 48.04 35.32 -4.76
C GLU A 45 47.81 36.84 -4.81
N ASP A 46 46.76 37.29 -5.51
CA ASP A 46 46.46 38.71 -5.76
C ASP A 46 45.48 39.34 -4.74
N GLY A 47 45.04 38.55 -3.76
CA GLY A 47 44.07 38.96 -2.74
C GLY A 47 42.63 39.08 -3.26
N SER A 48 42.34 38.63 -4.48
CA SER A 48 40.96 38.62 -5.04
C SER A 48 40.05 37.59 -4.39
N ASN A 49 40.63 36.61 -3.68
CA ASN A 49 39.98 35.40 -3.21
C ASN A 49 39.37 34.55 -4.33
N VAL A 50 39.90 34.67 -5.56
CA VAL A 50 39.46 33.91 -6.73
C VAL A 50 40.66 33.28 -7.45
N VAL A 51 40.57 31.98 -7.77
CA VAL A 51 41.50 31.28 -8.65
C VAL A 51 40.77 30.79 -9.89
N ARG A 52 41.41 30.87 -11.06
CA ARG A 52 40.83 30.43 -12.34
C ARG A 52 41.65 29.31 -12.96
N TRP A 53 40.99 28.21 -13.31
CA TRP A 53 41.56 27.10 -14.07
C TRP A 53 41.07 27.15 -15.51
N THR A 54 42.00 27.10 -16.45
CA THR A 54 41.76 27.37 -17.87
C THR A 54 41.98 26.12 -18.73
N LYS A 55 41.24 26.03 -19.83
CA LYS A 55 41.22 24.84 -20.72
C LYS A 55 42.53 24.54 -21.45
N ASP A 56 43.45 25.48 -21.52
CA ASP A 56 44.77 25.30 -22.16
C ASP A 56 45.73 24.49 -21.27
N LYS A 57 45.32 24.24 -20.02
CA LYS A 57 46.05 23.45 -19.04
C LYS A 57 45.27 22.22 -18.62
N THR A 58 46.00 21.18 -18.24
CA THR A 58 45.48 20.00 -17.55
C THR A 58 45.99 20.05 -16.12
N TYR A 59 45.08 20.07 -15.16
CA TYR A 59 45.41 20.16 -13.74
C TYR A 59 45.51 18.75 -13.17
N VAL A 60 46.59 18.46 -12.45
CA VAL A 60 46.87 17.12 -11.93
C VAL A 60 46.98 17.18 -10.41
N ILE A 61 46.14 16.43 -9.73
CA ILE A 61 46.11 16.29 -8.27
C ILE A 61 46.66 14.90 -7.92
N CYS A 62 47.89 14.84 -7.40
CA CYS A 62 48.62 13.61 -7.09
C CYS A 62 49.05 13.56 -5.62
N SER A 63 48.64 12.54 -4.87
CA SER A 63 48.90 12.46 -3.42
C SER A 63 50.26 11.85 -3.00
N LYS A 64 51.24 11.73 -3.90
CA LYS A 64 52.50 11.02 -3.63
C LYS A 64 53.31 11.68 -2.51
N ASN A 65 53.42 11.01 -1.35
CA ASN A 65 54.21 11.46 -0.19
C ASN A 65 53.87 12.89 0.28
N MET A 66 52.67 13.38 -0.02
CA MET A 66 52.23 14.69 0.40
C MET A 66 51.81 14.62 1.86
N VAL A 67 52.62 15.23 2.74
CA VAL A 67 52.27 15.44 4.15
C VAL A 67 51.02 16.34 4.26
N ASN A 68 50.79 17.22 3.27
CA ASN A 68 49.63 18.11 3.18
C ASN A 68 48.88 17.89 1.86
N ARG A 69 47.59 17.51 1.92
CA ARG A 69 46.72 17.40 0.73
C ARG A 69 46.34 18.82 0.27
N PRO A 70 46.41 19.17 -1.04
CA PRO A 70 46.06 20.51 -1.48
C PRO A 70 44.55 20.73 -1.28
N THR A 71 44.19 21.84 -0.64
CA THR A 71 42.79 22.21 -0.39
C THR A 71 42.42 23.52 -1.08
N VAL A 72 41.15 23.69 -1.43
CA VAL A 72 40.61 24.93 -1.99
C VAL A 72 40.18 25.84 -0.83
N LYS A 73 40.84 26.99 -0.68
CA LYS A 73 40.59 27.99 0.38
C LYS A 73 40.07 29.33 -0.16
N CYS A 74 39.57 29.31 -1.39
CA CYS A 74 39.07 30.48 -2.08
C CYS A 74 38.00 30.07 -3.09
N LYS A 75 37.46 31.02 -3.86
CA LYS A 75 36.57 30.69 -4.97
C LYS A 75 37.37 30.17 -6.16
N LEU A 76 37.27 28.87 -6.44
CA LEU A 76 37.85 28.23 -7.62
C LEU A 76 36.86 28.23 -8.78
N ILE A 77 37.21 28.91 -9.87
CA ILE A 77 36.43 28.91 -11.12
C ILE A 77 37.13 28.01 -12.13
N ILE A 78 36.41 27.02 -12.67
CA ILE A 78 36.94 26.11 -13.69
C ILE A 78 36.26 26.39 -15.02
N GLU A 79 37.03 26.75 -16.05
CA GLU A 79 36.52 27.15 -17.36
C GLU A 79 36.07 25.95 -18.23
N PRO A 80 35.11 26.16 -19.16
CA PRO A 80 34.67 25.11 -20.08
C PRO A 80 35.80 24.43 -20.85
N GLY A 81 35.80 23.09 -20.85
CA GLY A 81 36.78 22.25 -21.55
C GLY A 81 38.04 21.92 -20.74
N THR A 82 38.13 22.39 -19.49
CA THR A 82 39.24 22.06 -18.60
C THR A 82 39.22 20.59 -18.18
N THR A 83 40.39 19.96 -18.11
CA THR A 83 40.56 18.59 -17.62
C THR A 83 41.34 18.58 -16.30
N ILE A 84 40.80 17.86 -15.33
CA ILE A 84 41.37 17.63 -14.01
C ILE A 84 41.64 16.13 -13.87
N LEU A 85 42.89 15.78 -13.56
CA LEU A 85 43.37 14.41 -13.43
C LEU A 85 43.70 14.10 -11.96
N PHE A 86 43.27 12.94 -11.49
CA PHE A 86 43.50 12.46 -10.13
C PHE A 86 44.40 11.21 -10.11
N GLY A 87 45.44 11.21 -9.27
CA GLY A 87 46.36 10.07 -9.08
C GLY A 87 46.29 9.43 -7.69
N THR A 88 46.38 8.09 -7.60
CA THR A 88 46.20 7.24 -6.38
C THR A 88 47.32 7.32 -5.31
N GLY A 89 48.15 8.35 -5.32
CA GLY A 89 49.17 8.59 -4.28
C GLY A 89 50.37 7.65 -4.24
N THR A 90 50.36 6.57 -5.02
CA THR A 90 51.44 5.57 -5.05
C THR A 90 52.11 5.45 -6.43
N GLY A 91 51.64 6.20 -7.43
CA GLY A 91 52.19 6.29 -8.78
C GLY A 91 52.64 7.71 -9.14
N ASN A 92 53.66 7.82 -9.98
CA ASN A 92 54.02 9.06 -10.68
C ASN A 92 53.10 9.24 -11.91
N ILE A 93 53.12 10.43 -12.54
CA ILE A 93 52.39 10.74 -13.79
C ILE A 93 52.70 9.74 -14.93
N ASP A 94 53.87 9.07 -14.89
CA ASP A 94 54.38 8.12 -15.90
C ASP A 94 54.01 6.65 -15.66
N GLY A 95 53.22 6.33 -14.63
CA GLY A 95 52.27 5.22 -14.72
C GLY A 95 52.79 3.80 -14.54
N ILE A 96 53.21 3.44 -13.31
CA ILE A 96 52.94 2.10 -12.75
C ILE A 96 52.52 2.28 -11.29
N GLU A 97 51.30 1.86 -10.97
CA GLU A 97 50.82 1.78 -9.58
C GLU A 97 51.63 0.69 -8.85
N ASN A 98 52.56 1.09 -7.98
CA ASN A 98 53.56 0.20 -7.37
C ASN A 98 53.17 -0.34 -5.98
N SER A 99 51.96 -0.04 -5.49
CA SER A 99 51.51 -0.45 -4.14
C SER A 99 50.55 -1.63 -4.18
N GLU A 100 50.79 -2.63 -3.33
CA GLU A 100 49.83 -3.69 -3.05
C GLU A 100 48.47 -3.08 -2.66
N VAL A 101 47.40 -3.60 -3.25
CA VAL A 101 46.04 -3.05 -3.37
C VAL A 101 45.35 -2.74 -2.01
N VAL A 102 45.92 -3.16 -0.89
CA VAL A 102 45.19 -3.39 0.37
C VAL A 102 45.05 -2.15 1.27
N TYR A 103 45.80 -1.05 1.05
CA TYR A 103 45.79 0.15 1.91
C TYR A 103 45.94 1.48 1.13
N ARG A 104 45.03 1.77 0.19
CA ARG A 104 45.12 2.95 -0.69
C ARG A 104 44.32 4.16 -0.16
N PRO A 105 44.92 5.34 0.06
CA PRO A 105 44.17 6.59 0.10
C PRO A 105 43.99 7.13 -1.33
N TYR A 106 42.81 6.92 -1.92
CA TYR A 106 42.46 7.63 -3.17
C TYR A 106 42.49 9.15 -2.92
N PRO A 107 42.96 9.97 -3.89
CA PRO A 107 43.02 11.41 -3.71
C PRO A 107 41.59 11.95 -3.50
N ILE A 108 41.45 12.80 -2.48
CA ILE A 108 40.25 13.58 -2.21
C ILE A 108 40.57 15.02 -2.59
N PHE A 109 39.67 15.65 -3.35
CA PHE A 109 39.75 17.07 -3.63
C PHE A 109 38.96 17.84 -2.59
N ILE A 110 39.65 18.50 -1.66
CA ILE A 110 39.01 19.13 -0.50
C ILE A 110 38.75 20.61 -0.80
N VAL A 111 37.54 21.06 -0.50
CA VAL A 111 37.14 22.47 -0.43
C VAL A 111 36.91 22.78 1.04
N GLU A 112 37.75 23.65 1.61
CA GLU A 112 37.63 24.06 3.01
C GLU A 112 36.49 25.07 3.22
N GLU A 113 36.20 25.38 4.48
CA GLU A 113 35.08 26.24 4.91
C GLU A 113 35.06 27.63 4.26
N ASP A 114 36.22 28.17 3.86
CA ASP A 114 36.37 29.46 3.17
C ASP A 114 36.43 29.33 1.62
N GLY A 115 36.36 28.11 1.10
CA GLY A 115 36.40 27.77 -0.30
C GLY A 115 35.03 27.62 -0.98
N SER A 116 35.03 27.66 -2.31
CA SER A 116 33.88 27.26 -3.15
C SER A 116 34.32 26.93 -4.56
N ILE A 117 33.54 26.14 -5.28
CA ILE A 117 33.78 25.72 -6.66
C ILE A 117 32.68 26.23 -7.60
N GLU A 118 33.09 26.88 -8.68
CA GLU A 118 32.25 27.20 -9.84
C GLU A 118 32.81 26.51 -11.09
N ALA A 119 32.37 25.29 -11.35
CA ALA A 119 32.72 24.50 -12.52
C ALA A 119 31.56 24.52 -13.54
N LYS A 120 31.61 25.46 -14.49
CA LYS A 120 30.57 25.65 -15.51
C LYS A 120 31.09 25.34 -16.89
N GLY A 121 30.90 24.09 -17.32
CA GLY A 121 31.17 23.64 -18.67
C GLY A 121 30.10 24.07 -19.67
N THR A 122 30.16 23.48 -20.86
CA THR A 122 29.11 23.58 -21.90
C THR A 122 28.95 22.23 -22.58
N ASN A 123 27.86 22.03 -23.30
CA ASN A 123 27.64 20.82 -24.08
C ASN A 123 28.80 20.53 -25.07
N GLU A 124 29.36 21.56 -25.69
CA GLU A 124 30.48 21.41 -26.64
C GLU A 124 31.84 21.27 -25.94
N LYS A 125 31.96 21.77 -24.71
CA LYS A 125 33.21 21.81 -23.93
C LYS A 125 32.91 21.47 -22.47
N PRO A 126 32.62 20.20 -22.16
CA PRO A 126 32.40 19.77 -20.80
C PRO A 126 33.69 19.88 -20.00
N ILE A 127 33.57 20.12 -18.69
CA ILE A 127 34.70 20.00 -17.75
C ILE A 127 34.84 18.52 -17.41
N THR A 128 36.07 17.99 -17.35
CA THR A 128 36.29 16.56 -17.09
C THR A 128 37.12 16.34 -15.84
N PHE A 129 36.54 15.67 -14.86
CA PHE A 129 37.19 15.14 -13.66
C PHE A 129 37.39 13.63 -13.85
N LYS A 130 38.63 13.17 -13.91
CA LYS A 130 38.92 11.74 -14.12
C LYS A 130 40.19 11.30 -13.43
N ASN A 131 40.30 10.00 -13.20
CA ASN A 131 41.57 9.39 -12.85
C ASN A 131 42.62 9.56 -13.96
N ILE A 132 43.90 9.54 -13.60
CA ILE A 132 45.00 9.30 -14.55
C ILE A 132 44.79 7.90 -15.18
N ASP A 133 44.99 7.76 -16.49
CA ASP A 133 44.62 6.54 -17.23
C ASP A 133 45.28 5.25 -16.71
N THR A 134 46.44 5.35 -16.07
CA THR A 134 47.17 4.23 -15.47
C THR A 134 46.72 3.88 -14.05
N HIS A 135 45.78 4.64 -13.50
CA HIS A 135 45.19 4.46 -12.18
C HIS A 135 43.77 3.92 -12.31
N VAL A 136 43.27 3.19 -11.32
CA VAL A 136 41.96 2.53 -11.41
C VAL A 136 40.76 3.45 -11.13
N GLY A 137 40.95 4.51 -10.36
CA GLY A 137 39.88 5.43 -9.93
C GLY A 137 40.38 6.53 -9.01
N TRP A 138 39.45 7.35 -8.51
CA TRP A 138 39.67 8.43 -7.54
C TRP A 138 38.49 8.54 -6.57
N ASN A 139 38.65 9.25 -5.44
CA ASN A 139 37.64 9.23 -4.39
C ASN A 139 36.48 10.19 -4.72
N GLY A 140 36.70 11.49 -4.58
CA GLY A 140 35.66 12.49 -4.77
C GLY A 140 36.14 13.90 -4.46
N ILE A 141 35.18 14.81 -4.47
CA ILE A 141 35.31 16.21 -4.08
C ILE A 141 34.58 16.34 -2.74
N GLU A 142 35.31 16.68 -1.69
CA GLU A 142 34.76 16.86 -0.34
C GLU A 142 34.65 18.37 -0.06
N ILE A 143 33.46 18.81 0.31
CA ILE A 143 33.10 20.20 0.54
C ILE A 143 32.71 20.36 2.01
N PHE A 144 33.53 21.11 2.75
CA PHE A 144 33.27 21.48 4.14
C PHE A 144 32.50 22.80 4.17
N LEU A 145 31.27 22.77 4.70
CA LEU A 145 30.48 23.99 4.83
C LEU A 145 30.96 24.85 6.00
N PRO A 146 30.92 26.19 5.87
CA PRO A 146 31.31 27.10 6.97
C PRO A 146 30.30 27.05 8.12
N ASP A 147 30.77 27.44 9.31
CA ASP A 147 29.92 27.57 10.50
C ASP A 147 28.78 28.57 10.33
N ASN A 148 28.94 29.60 9.48
CA ASN A 148 27.93 30.62 9.23
C ASN A 148 28.08 31.23 7.83
N GLY A 149 27.00 31.88 7.36
CA GLY A 149 27.02 32.61 6.09
C GLY A 149 26.45 31.80 4.93
N GLU A 150 26.66 32.28 3.70
CA GLU A 150 26.13 31.66 2.49
C GLU A 150 27.26 31.22 1.56
N VAL A 151 27.23 29.94 1.16
CA VAL A 151 28.17 29.35 0.22
C VAL A 151 27.41 28.69 -0.94
N THR A 152 28.00 28.76 -2.14
CA THR A 152 27.40 28.21 -3.36
C THR A 152 28.43 27.47 -4.18
N ASP A 153 28.14 26.21 -4.45
CA ASP A 153 28.92 25.35 -5.33
C ASP A 153 28.13 25.01 -6.59
N THR A 154 28.81 24.93 -7.72
CA THR A 154 28.17 24.70 -9.01
C THR A 154 28.99 23.78 -9.90
N PHE A 155 28.33 22.75 -10.42
CA PHE A 155 28.81 21.82 -11.41
C PHE A 155 27.81 21.77 -12.57
N GLU A 156 28.13 22.41 -13.68
CA GLU A 156 27.32 22.38 -14.91
C GLU A 156 28.12 21.75 -16.04
N TYR A 157 27.54 20.82 -16.80
CA TYR A 157 28.21 20.13 -17.91
C TYR A 157 29.57 19.52 -17.50
N CYS A 158 29.61 18.85 -16.35
CA CYS A 158 30.80 18.18 -15.84
C CYS A 158 30.72 16.67 -16.08
N ASN A 159 31.84 16.07 -16.47
CA ASN A 159 32.02 14.63 -16.57
C ASN A 159 32.86 14.16 -15.38
N PHE A 160 32.28 13.35 -14.51
CA PHE A 160 32.96 12.65 -13.42
C PHE A 160 33.15 11.20 -13.83
N ILE A 161 34.39 10.82 -14.15
CA ILE A 161 34.72 9.51 -14.72
C ILE A 161 35.54 8.71 -13.72
N ASN A 162 35.08 7.49 -13.42
CA ASN A 162 35.72 6.53 -12.50
C ASN A 162 36.03 7.11 -11.10
N GLY A 163 35.16 8.00 -10.63
CA GLY A 163 35.24 8.46 -9.24
C GLY A 163 34.38 7.62 -8.31
N GLY A 164 34.42 7.95 -7.02
CA GLY A 164 33.71 7.25 -5.96
C GLY A 164 34.44 6.00 -5.46
N ALA A 165 35.71 5.77 -5.82
CA ALA A 165 36.45 4.60 -5.38
C ALA A 165 36.80 4.73 -3.87
N GLN A 166 36.09 3.99 -3.01
CA GLN A 166 36.27 4.04 -1.55
C GLN A 166 36.93 2.76 -1.01
N TYR A 167 37.75 2.89 0.04
CA TYR A 167 38.33 1.76 0.78
C TYR A 167 38.20 2.00 2.29
N ARG A 168 37.15 1.42 2.89
CA ARG A 168 36.85 1.26 4.33
C ARG A 168 36.86 2.47 5.28
N ASP A 169 37.50 3.60 4.98
CA ASP A 169 37.61 4.73 5.92
C ASP A 169 37.42 6.09 5.22
N PHE A 170 36.17 6.47 4.91
CA PHE A 170 35.70 7.85 4.62
C PHE A 170 35.83 8.41 3.18
N THR A 171 34.65 8.53 2.59
CA THR A 171 33.96 9.61 1.82
C THR A 171 32.64 8.92 1.45
N GLU A 172 31.48 9.57 1.42
CA GLU A 172 30.19 8.88 1.16
C GLU A 172 29.70 9.08 -0.29
N GLY A 173 30.24 10.10 -0.99
CA GLY A 173 29.96 10.36 -2.41
C GLY A 173 31.10 10.96 -3.24
N LEU A 174 30.83 11.11 -4.54
CA LEU A 174 31.71 11.73 -5.55
C LEU A 174 31.78 13.24 -5.40
N ILE A 175 30.63 13.86 -5.14
CA ILE A 175 30.52 15.18 -4.54
C ILE A 175 30.00 14.92 -3.14
N ASP A 176 30.82 15.14 -2.13
CA ASP A 176 30.53 14.91 -0.73
C ASP A 176 30.46 16.26 -0.03
N VAL A 177 29.29 16.57 0.51
CA VAL A 177 29.06 17.81 1.26
C VAL A 177 28.76 17.45 2.70
N SER A 178 29.56 17.98 3.62
CA SER A 178 29.41 17.73 5.04
C SER A 178 29.70 18.98 5.87
N TYR A 179 29.39 18.90 7.16
CA TYR A 179 29.51 19.98 8.14
C TYR A 179 28.56 21.17 7.87
N GLY A 180 28.50 22.11 8.80
CA GLY A 180 27.59 23.26 8.78
C GLY A 180 26.74 23.36 10.05
N THR A 181 26.08 24.50 10.22
CA THR A 181 25.22 24.78 11.38
C THR A 181 23.88 25.39 10.94
N GLU A 182 23.03 25.71 11.91
CA GLU A 182 21.77 26.41 11.64
C GLU A 182 21.95 27.84 11.09
N GLU A 183 23.16 28.40 11.19
CA GLU A 183 23.56 29.71 10.64
C GLU A 183 24.11 29.62 9.21
N THR A 184 24.30 28.40 8.70
CA THR A 184 24.82 28.12 7.36
C THR A 184 23.70 28.07 6.32
N LYS A 185 23.93 28.73 5.18
CA LYS A 185 23.11 28.64 3.97
C LYS A 185 23.92 28.03 2.85
N PHE A 186 23.46 26.90 2.31
CA PHE A 186 24.18 26.17 1.28
C PHE A 186 23.36 26.06 0.00
N ASN A 187 23.95 26.43 -1.13
CA ASN A 187 23.36 26.20 -2.44
C ASN A 187 24.26 25.27 -3.26
N LEU A 188 23.67 24.24 -3.86
CA LEU A 188 24.37 23.35 -4.79
C LEU A 188 23.59 23.24 -6.10
N VAL A 189 24.29 23.44 -7.21
CA VAL A 189 23.74 23.17 -8.54
C VAL A 189 24.56 22.09 -9.22
N VAL A 190 23.92 20.98 -9.56
CA VAL A 190 24.46 19.91 -10.41
C VAL A 190 23.56 19.80 -11.63
N ASP A 191 23.99 20.27 -12.79
CA ASP A 191 23.16 20.33 -13.99
C ASP A 191 23.88 19.83 -15.25
N HIS A 192 23.21 18.99 -16.05
CA HIS A 192 23.80 18.38 -17.26
C HIS A 192 25.12 17.63 -17.00
N CYS A 193 25.30 17.07 -15.80
CA CYS A 193 26.50 16.34 -15.42
C CYS A 193 26.38 14.84 -15.75
N ASN A 194 27.51 14.20 -15.98
CA ASN A 194 27.61 12.76 -16.19
C ASN A 194 28.54 12.14 -15.16
N PHE A 195 27.99 11.30 -14.29
CA PHE A 195 28.71 10.49 -13.32
C PHE A 195 28.77 9.06 -13.84
N ASP A 196 29.95 8.60 -14.27
CA ASP A 196 30.12 7.28 -14.87
C ASP A 196 31.34 6.55 -14.28
N SER A 197 31.05 5.53 -13.47
CA SER A 197 32.05 4.64 -12.86
C SER A 197 32.06 3.24 -13.49
N THR A 198 31.60 3.11 -14.74
CA THR A 198 31.52 1.81 -15.45
C THR A 198 32.88 1.11 -15.53
N GLU A 199 33.97 1.83 -15.81
CA GLU A 199 35.30 1.20 -15.93
C GLU A 199 35.87 0.86 -14.54
N LEU A 200 35.57 1.65 -13.50
CA LEU A 200 35.93 1.33 -12.12
C LEU A 200 35.32 -0.02 -11.69
N VAL A 201 34.02 -0.24 -11.97
CA VAL A 201 33.32 -1.51 -11.66
C VAL A 201 33.95 -2.72 -12.38
N LYS A 202 34.52 -2.54 -13.58
CA LYS A 202 35.12 -3.64 -14.36
C LYS A 202 36.54 -3.99 -13.92
N ASN A 203 37.30 -3.00 -13.48
CA ASN A 203 38.75 -3.09 -13.35
C ASN A 203 39.22 -3.33 -11.91
N VAL A 204 38.32 -3.33 -10.93
CA VAL A 204 38.67 -3.56 -9.52
C VAL A 204 37.76 -4.62 -8.91
N ASP A 205 38.34 -5.54 -8.13
CA ASP A 205 37.61 -6.46 -7.24
C ASP A 205 37.03 -5.70 -6.01
N LEU A 206 36.45 -4.52 -6.21
CA LEU A 206 35.68 -3.81 -5.19
C LEU A 206 34.31 -4.48 -5.06
N GLN A 207 33.82 -4.63 -3.84
CA GLN A 207 32.38 -4.84 -3.67
C GLN A 207 31.67 -3.60 -4.23
N THR A 208 30.57 -3.78 -4.96
CA THR A 208 29.84 -2.65 -5.54
C THR A 208 29.30 -1.65 -4.52
N SER A 209 29.21 -2.04 -3.24
CA SER A 209 28.93 -1.16 -2.10
C SER A 209 30.10 -0.23 -1.73
N GLU A 210 31.27 -0.41 -2.32
CA GLU A 210 32.49 0.38 -2.09
C GLU A 210 32.70 1.45 -3.18
N ILE A 211 31.69 1.67 -4.06
CA ILE A 211 31.64 2.82 -4.97
C ILE A 211 30.64 3.81 -4.43
N GLY A 212 31.07 5.00 -4.03
CA GLY A 212 30.21 6.02 -3.40
C GLY A 212 28.99 6.48 -4.20
N ALA A 213 28.14 7.28 -3.55
CA ALA A 213 27.06 8.00 -4.22
C ALA A 213 27.61 8.98 -5.27
N GLY A 214 26.80 9.38 -6.25
CA GLY A 214 27.19 10.46 -7.17
C GLY A 214 27.25 11.81 -6.45
N VAL A 215 26.20 12.11 -5.69
CA VAL A 215 26.12 13.25 -4.78
C VAL A 215 25.73 12.75 -3.41
N TYR A 216 26.52 13.14 -2.42
CA TYR A 216 26.29 12.92 -1.01
C TYR A 216 26.11 14.28 -0.29
N TYR A 217 25.07 14.39 0.53
CA TYR A 217 24.82 15.55 1.39
C TYR A 217 24.50 15.08 2.80
N GLY A 218 25.45 15.27 3.71
CA GLY A 218 25.33 14.92 5.12
C GLY A 218 25.03 16.15 5.98
N ASP A 219 23.79 16.25 6.47
CA ASP A 219 23.39 17.20 7.51
C ASP A 219 23.27 16.46 8.84
N TYR A 220 24.41 15.98 9.35
CA TYR A 220 24.49 15.13 10.54
C TYR A 220 24.10 15.88 11.83
N ASP A 221 23.82 15.12 12.89
CA ASP A 221 23.61 15.61 14.26
C ASP A 221 22.54 16.71 14.47
N GLY A 222 21.64 16.90 13.50
CA GLY A 222 20.57 17.90 13.61
C GLY A 222 21.07 19.35 13.46
N ASN A 223 22.12 19.56 12.67
CA ASN A 223 22.67 20.88 12.35
C ASN A 223 21.65 21.82 11.68
N LYS A 224 20.64 21.28 10.97
CA LYS A 224 19.52 22.04 10.37
C LYS A 224 19.98 23.15 9.43
N VAL A 225 20.97 22.85 8.59
CA VAL A 225 21.47 23.76 7.55
C VAL A 225 20.34 24.18 6.61
N GLU A 226 20.23 25.46 6.26
CA GLU A 226 19.29 25.91 5.22
C GLU A 226 19.90 25.64 3.85
N SER A 227 19.55 24.51 3.22
CA SER A 227 20.10 24.12 1.92
C SER A 227 19.10 24.23 0.77
N ASN A 228 19.57 24.71 -0.38
CA ASN A 228 18.84 24.74 -1.65
C ASN A 228 19.66 23.99 -2.70
N ILE A 229 19.35 22.71 -2.88
CA ILE A 229 20.08 21.81 -3.75
C ILE A 229 19.25 21.57 -5.01
N LYS A 230 19.88 21.70 -6.17
CA LYS A 230 19.27 21.39 -7.47
C LYS A 230 20.14 20.40 -8.21
N ILE A 231 19.58 19.24 -8.51
CA ILE A 231 20.22 18.19 -9.31
C ILE A 231 19.33 17.92 -10.51
N SER A 232 19.78 18.34 -11.69
CA SER A 232 18.97 18.26 -12.91
C SER A 232 19.70 17.80 -14.15
N ASN A 233 18.94 17.21 -15.09
CA ASN A 233 19.41 16.85 -16.43
C ASN A 233 20.68 15.98 -16.44
N SER A 234 20.96 15.27 -15.35
CA SER A 234 22.22 14.57 -15.12
C SER A 234 22.04 13.05 -15.22
N THR A 235 23.13 12.34 -15.52
CA THR A 235 23.16 10.88 -15.60
C THR A 235 24.06 10.30 -14.53
N PHE A 236 23.55 9.32 -13.78
CA PHE A 236 24.25 8.60 -12.72
C PHE A 236 24.37 7.14 -13.11
N LYS A 237 25.58 6.63 -13.34
CA LYS A 237 25.78 5.30 -13.90
C LYS A 237 26.89 4.54 -13.19
N SER A 238 26.59 3.28 -12.86
CA SER A 238 27.55 2.35 -12.25
C SER A 238 28.14 2.81 -10.90
N LEU A 239 27.34 3.53 -10.11
CA LEU A 239 27.61 3.93 -8.72
C LEU A 239 26.85 3.01 -7.76
N SER A 240 27.13 3.03 -6.45
CA SER A 240 26.24 2.35 -5.49
C SER A 240 24.87 3.03 -5.42
N MET A 241 24.87 4.38 -5.46
CA MET A 241 23.74 5.28 -5.31
C MET A 241 23.89 6.47 -6.26
N GLY A 242 22.79 7.06 -6.71
CA GLY A 242 22.84 8.31 -7.47
C GLY A 242 22.99 9.50 -6.52
N ILE A 243 22.05 9.61 -5.59
CA ILE A 243 21.98 10.69 -4.61
C ILE A 243 21.72 10.10 -3.23
N GLU A 244 22.46 10.57 -2.25
CA GLU A 244 22.27 10.25 -0.85
C GLU A 244 22.24 11.56 -0.06
N GLY A 245 21.12 11.81 0.64
CA GLY A 245 20.94 12.96 1.51
C GLY A 245 20.52 12.49 2.89
N VAL A 246 21.49 12.35 3.79
CA VAL A 246 21.31 11.79 5.14
C VAL A 246 21.16 12.92 6.14
N THR A 247 20.22 12.77 7.07
CA THR A 247 19.95 13.71 8.16
C THR A 247 20.11 13.09 9.55
N SER A 248 20.52 11.80 9.64
CA SER A 248 20.78 11.10 10.90
C SER A 248 21.77 9.94 10.74
N ASP A 249 22.78 9.88 11.61
CA ASP A 249 23.69 8.72 11.73
C ASP A 249 23.17 7.62 12.67
N GLU A 250 22.17 7.95 13.49
CA GLU A 250 21.62 7.02 14.48
C GLU A 250 20.29 6.40 14.01
N SER A 251 20.22 5.08 13.98
CA SER A 251 19.06 4.30 13.50
C SER A 251 17.74 4.54 14.25
N ASP A 252 17.77 5.20 15.42
CA ASP A 252 16.62 5.39 16.32
C ASP A 252 16.17 6.86 16.46
N SER A 253 16.84 7.82 15.83
CA SER A 253 16.47 9.24 15.91
C SER A 253 15.76 9.70 14.62
N TYR A 254 14.52 10.19 14.75
CA TYR A 254 13.75 10.76 13.65
C TYR A 254 14.25 12.17 13.32
N LEU A 255 15.54 12.30 13.01
CA LEU A 255 16.16 13.57 12.64
C LEU A 255 16.02 13.75 11.12
N TYR A 256 15.27 14.77 10.74
CA TYR A 256 15.15 15.24 9.36
C TYR A 256 15.26 16.76 9.33
N ASN A 257 15.71 17.30 8.21
CA ASN A 257 15.91 18.74 8.05
C ASN A 257 14.86 19.36 7.14
N GLU A 258 13.83 19.95 7.76
CA GLU A 258 12.76 20.66 7.06
C GLU A 258 13.18 22.01 6.45
N LYS A 259 14.40 22.49 6.71
CA LYS A 259 14.99 23.66 6.01
C LYS A 259 15.78 23.27 4.77
N SER A 260 16.12 21.99 4.61
CA SER A 260 16.77 21.48 3.40
C SER A 260 15.73 21.28 2.30
N ASN A 261 15.98 21.88 1.14
CA ASN A 261 15.12 21.80 -0.04
C ASN A 261 15.94 21.25 -1.22
N CYS A 262 15.43 20.20 -1.85
CA CYS A 262 16.07 19.61 -3.02
C CYS A 262 15.13 19.51 -4.22
N VAL A 263 15.61 19.90 -5.40
CA VAL A 263 14.92 19.65 -6.66
C VAL A 263 15.72 18.63 -7.45
N ILE A 264 15.13 17.44 -7.63
CA ILE A 264 15.69 16.34 -8.40
C ILE A 264 14.83 16.19 -9.65
N GLU A 265 15.30 16.71 -10.79
CA GLU A 265 14.49 16.75 -12.02
C GLU A 265 15.20 16.31 -13.30
N ASN A 266 14.50 15.57 -14.16
CA ASN A 266 14.98 15.13 -15.47
C ASN A 266 16.31 14.34 -15.46
N ASN A 267 16.62 13.65 -14.37
CA ASN A 267 17.83 12.83 -14.27
C ASN A 267 17.61 11.40 -14.77
N ILE A 268 18.70 10.72 -15.10
CA ILE A 268 18.73 9.30 -15.47
C ILE A 268 19.60 8.54 -14.47
N PHE A 269 19.01 7.59 -13.75
CA PHE A 269 19.68 6.73 -12.77
C PHE A 269 19.86 5.32 -13.35
N GLU A 270 21.09 4.98 -13.71
CA GLU A 270 21.58 3.67 -14.19
C GLU A 270 22.61 3.09 -13.20
N ASN A 271 22.40 3.30 -11.91
CA ASN A 271 23.33 2.98 -10.83
C ASN A 271 23.03 1.62 -10.14
N ASN A 272 22.18 0.77 -10.72
CA ASN A 272 21.93 -0.56 -10.15
C ASN A 272 22.94 -1.58 -10.69
N VAL A 273 24.12 -1.64 -10.07
CA VAL A 273 25.15 -2.65 -10.35
C VAL A 273 24.90 -3.94 -9.58
N SER A 274 25.31 -5.08 -10.14
CA SER A 274 25.15 -6.39 -9.49
C SER A 274 25.79 -6.41 -8.09
N GLN A 275 25.00 -6.70 -7.05
CA GLN A 275 25.34 -6.64 -5.61
C GLN A 275 25.25 -5.26 -4.95
N SER A 276 24.79 -4.20 -5.64
CA SER A 276 24.36 -2.96 -4.96
C SER A 276 23.04 -3.23 -4.22
N TYR A 277 23.01 -2.88 -2.94
CA TYR A 277 21.86 -3.09 -2.04
C TYR A 277 21.17 -1.78 -1.65
N SER A 278 21.37 -0.70 -2.42
CA SER A 278 20.91 0.65 -2.07
C SER A 278 19.87 1.22 -3.05
N PRO A 279 19.00 2.14 -2.60
CA PRO A 279 18.16 2.94 -3.48
C PRO A 279 18.98 3.79 -4.46
N SER A 280 18.37 4.22 -5.58
CA SER A 280 19.02 5.21 -6.46
C SER A 280 19.07 6.59 -5.83
N VAL A 281 18.04 6.93 -5.04
CA VAL A 281 17.94 8.19 -4.31
C VAL A 281 17.45 7.91 -2.89
N VAL A 282 18.17 8.44 -1.90
CA VAL A 282 17.74 8.59 -0.49
C VAL A 282 17.72 10.07 -0.15
N TRP A 283 16.66 10.57 0.49
CA TRP A 283 16.56 11.99 0.86
C TRP A 283 15.71 12.29 2.10
N GLY A 284 16.33 12.93 3.09
CA GLY A 284 15.71 13.28 4.37
C GLY A 284 15.08 14.68 4.47
N GLY A 285 15.34 15.61 3.54
CA GLY A 285 14.77 16.97 3.56
C GLY A 285 13.47 17.14 2.76
N ASN A 286 13.00 18.38 2.56
CA ASN A 286 11.95 18.65 1.56
C ASN A 286 12.48 18.35 0.15
N ALA A 287 11.62 17.83 -0.74
CA ALA A 287 12.05 17.57 -2.11
C ALA A 287 10.95 17.67 -3.19
N GLU A 288 11.35 18.12 -4.37
CA GLU A 288 10.60 17.94 -5.62
C GLU A 288 11.29 16.89 -6.50
N ILE A 289 10.62 15.77 -6.72
CA ILE A 289 11.11 14.65 -7.54
C ILE A 289 10.28 14.58 -8.83
N LYS A 290 10.86 15.09 -9.92
CA LYS A 290 10.11 15.37 -11.16
C LYS A 290 10.75 14.77 -12.40
N ASP A 291 9.96 14.06 -13.19
CA ASP A 291 10.34 13.65 -14.56
C ASP A 291 11.68 12.85 -14.65
N ASN A 292 12.10 12.18 -13.58
CA ASN A 292 13.33 11.35 -13.56
C ASN A 292 13.08 9.95 -14.14
N ILE A 293 14.14 9.30 -14.60
CA ILE A 293 14.12 7.92 -15.10
C ILE A 293 15.03 7.04 -14.24
N PHE A 294 14.46 5.99 -13.66
CA PHE A 294 15.16 5.01 -12.82
C PHE A 294 15.29 3.68 -13.58
N TYR A 295 16.52 3.24 -13.85
CA TYR A 295 16.84 1.96 -14.45
C TYR A 295 17.50 1.04 -13.42
N THR A 296 16.75 0.02 -13.02
CA THR A 296 17.20 -0.94 -12.00
C THR A 296 17.41 -2.34 -12.59
N LYS A 297 17.78 -2.44 -13.87
CA LYS A 297 17.77 -3.70 -14.64
C LYS A 297 19.04 -4.56 -14.49
N GLU A 298 20.20 -3.98 -14.20
CA GLU A 298 21.51 -4.66 -14.21
C GLU A 298 21.86 -5.32 -12.87
N GLY A 299 20.97 -6.14 -12.31
CA GLY A 299 21.26 -6.81 -11.03
C GLY A 299 20.27 -7.89 -10.57
N GLY A 300 19.16 -8.09 -11.28
CA GLY A 300 18.09 -8.98 -10.85
C GLY A 300 16.96 -8.22 -10.14
N ALA A 301 16.24 -8.91 -9.24
CA ALA A 301 15.09 -8.36 -8.51
C ALA A 301 15.44 -7.06 -7.78
N LEU A 302 14.57 -6.05 -7.82
CA LEU A 302 14.61 -4.99 -6.80
C LEU A 302 14.35 -5.59 -5.42
N THR A 303 15.34 -5.46 -4.53
CA THR A 303 15.23 -5.77 -3.10
C THR A 303 15.09 -4.52 -2.24
N LYS A 304 15.24 -3.33 -2.83
CA LYS A 304 15.05 -2.00 -2.22
C LYS A 304 14.35 -1.06 -3.20
N ASN A 305 13.70 -0.03 -2.67
CA ASN A 305 12.98 0.97 -3.46
C ASN A 305 13.97 1.77 -4.34
N ALA A 306 13.52 2.28 -5.49
CA ALA A 306 14.37 3.13 -6.33
C ALA A 306 14.52 4.53 -5.73
N LEU A 307 13.44 5.03 -5.12
CA LEU A 307 13.37 6.28 -4.40
C LEU A 307 12.95 6.00 -2.95
N ASP A 308 13.78 6.40 -1.98
CA ASP A 308 13.50 6.33 -0.55
C ASP A 308 13.51 7.75 0.04
N LEU A 309 12.36 8.20 0.52
CA LEU A 309 12.21 9.50 1.16
C LEU A 309 12.02 9.24 2.65
N ASP A 310 13.10 9.31 3.41
CA ASP A 310 13.18 8.88 4.81
C ASP A 310 12.81 9.98 5.83
N GLY A 311 12.70 11.22 5.38
CA GLY A 311 12.20 12.35 6.19
C GLY A 311 10.67 12.44 6.27
N GLN A 312 10.16 13.06 7.36
CA GLN A 312 8.74 13.45 7.46
C GLN A 312 8.52 14.88 6.94
N CYS A 313 8.99 15.13 5.71
CA CYS A 313 9.05 16.45 5.08
C CYS A 313 7.97 16.66 4.00
N ASN A 314 8.06 17.76 3.25
CA ASN A 314 7.18 18.06 2.13
C ASN A 314 7.76 17.53 0.82
N TYR A 315 6.96 16.74 0.10
CA TYR A 315 7.35 16.10 -1.14
C TYR A 315 6.39 16.40 -2.29
N ILE A 316 6.95 16.76 -3.44
CA ILE A 316 6.26 16.75 -4.73
C ILE A 316 6.82 15.61 -5.55
N ILE A 317 5.96 14.68 -5.99
CA ILE A 317 6.34 13.49 -6.75
C ILE A 317 5.50 13.39 -8.02
N GLU A 318 6.12 13.62 -9.18
CA GLU A 318 5.40 13.57 -10.45
C GLU A 318 6.25 13.21 -11.67
N GLY A 319 5.63 12.58 -12.68
CA GLY A 319 6.26 12.37 -13.99
C GLY A 319 7.41 11.36 -14.04
N ASN A 320 7.77 10.73 -12.93
CA ASN A 320 8.90 9.81 -12.86
C ASN A 320 8.60 8.47 -13.55
N ILE A 321 9.63 7.84 -14.11
CA ILE A 321 9.55 6.54 -14.79
C ILE A 321 10.47 5.52 -14.11
N PHE A 322 9.90 4.43 -13.64
CA PHE A 322 10.61 3.34 -12.97
C PHE A 322 10.64 2.10 -13.86
N TYR A 323 11.83 1.71 -14.30
CA TYR A 323 12.06 0.46 -14.98
C TYR A 323 12.77 -0.53 -14.06
N GLY A 324 12.14 -1.70 -13.86
CA GLY A 324 12.74 -2.77 -13.07
C GLY A 324 12.70 -4.13 -13.78
N SER A 325 12.94 -5.19 -13.02
CA SER A 325 13.00 -6.54 -13.56
C SER A 325 11.66 -6.97 -14.19
N GLN A 326 11.78 -7.52 -15.40
CA GLN A 326 10.67 -8.11 -16.14
C GLN A 326 10.46 -9.60 -15.84
N SER A 327 11.28 -10.18 -14.95
CA SER A 327 11.20 -11.59 -14.59
C SER A 327 10.06 -11.86 -13.63
N THR A 328 9.26 -12.91 -13.91
CA THR A 328 8.25 -13.43 -12.98
C THR A 328 8.81 -14.50 -12.03
N GLU A 329 10.10 -14.84 -12.13
CA GLU A 329 10.74 -15.80 -11.23
C GLU A 329 10.94 -15.16 -9.86
N SER A 330 10.46 -15.79 -8.77
CA SER A 330 10.48 -15.22 -7.40
C SER A 330 11.85 -14.68 -6.93
N LYS A 331 12.95 -15.29 -7.38
CA LYS A 331 14.33 -14.84 -7.05
C LYS A 331 14.79 -13.61 -7.84
N LYS A 332 14.13 -13.29 -8.96
CA LYS A 332 14.52 -12.26 -9.92
C LYS A 332 13.44 -11.20 -10.15
N MET A 333 12.24 -11.36 -9.59
CA MET A 333 11.15 -10.39 -9.67
C MET A 333 11.29 -9.31 -8.59
N ASN A 334 10.85 -8.09 -8.87
CA ASN A 334 10.88 -6.99 -7.90
C ASN A 334 10.02 -7.32 -6.66
N LYS A 335 10.52 -7.00 -5.47
CA LYS A 335 9.92 -7.35 -4.16
C LYS A 335 9.51 -6.14 -3.31
N CYS A 336 9.61 -4.95 -3.87
CA CYS A 336 9.32 -3.69 -3.18
C CYS A 336 8.73 -2.68 -4.16
N ALA A 337 8.01 -1.71 -3.60
CA ALA A 337 7.49 -0.58 -4.36
C ALA A 337 8.63 0.23 -5.03
N PRO A 338 8.36 0.96 -6.13
CA PRO A 338 9.34 1.89 -6.69
C PRO A 338 9.71 3.01 -5.71
N ILE A 339 8.76 3.44 -4.88
CA ILE A 339 8.89 4.58 -3.95
C ILE A 339 8.59 4.11 -2.54
N LYS A 340 9.43 4.49 -1.59
CA LYS A 340 9.19 4.43 -0.14
C LYS A 340 9.17 5.85 0.41
N VAL A 341 8.23 6.12 1.31
CA VAL A 341 8.14 7.40 2.02
C VAL A 341 7.90 7.14 3.50
N GLN A 342 8.65 7.83 4.35
CA GLN A 342 8.44 7.80 5.78
C GLN A 342 7.05 8.32 6.14
N PHE A 343 6.31 7.53 6.90
CA PHE A 343 4.95 7.87 7.31
C PHE A 343 4.96 9.07 8.25
N GLY A 344 4.22 10.12 7.87
CA GLY A 344 4.23 11.43 8.53
C GLY A 344 4.60 12.59 7.58
N ALA A 345 5.17 12.27 6.41
CA ALA A 345 5.45 13.25 5.36
C ALA A 345 4.18 13.82 4.70
N ASN A 346 4.29 15.02 4.13
CA ASN A 346 3.26 15.62 3.28
C ASN A 346 3.60 15.35 1.82
N ILE A 347 2.73 14.64 1.10
CA ILE A 347 3.00 14.21 -0.29
C ILE A 347 1.96 14.84 -1.20
N ASN A 348 2.38 15.60 -2.22
CA ASN A 348 1.48 16.23 -3.19
C ASN A 348 0.28 16.95 -2.51
N ALA A 349 0.56 17.66 -1.42
CA ALA A 349 -0.45 18.16 -0.49
C ALA A 349 -1.44 19.16 -1.11
N ASP A 350 -1.02 19.92 -2.13
CA ASP A 350 -1.93 20.76 -2.92
C ASP A 350 -2.84 19.90 -3.79
N LYS A 351 -4.07 19.68 -3.33
CA LYS A 351 -5.10 18.90 -4.02
C LYS A 351 -5.68 19.60 -5.25
N THR A 352 -5.40 20.88 -5.46
CA THR A 352 -5.87 21.65 -6.63
C THR A 352 -4.94 21.50 -7.83
N ARG A 353 -3.68 21.13 -7.60
CA ARG A 353 -2.68 20.88 -8.63
C ARG A 353 -2.92 19.55 -9.34
N HIS A 354 -2.77 19.56 -10.66
CA HIS A 354 -2.71 18.35 -11.46
C HIS A 354 -1.27 17.87 -11.59
N TYR A 355 -0.92 16.80 -10.86
CA TYR A 355 0.40 16.17 -10.91
C TYR A 355 0.52 15.22 -12.10
N LYS A 356 1.66 15.26 -12.81
CA LYS A 356 1.99 14.33 -13.89
C LYS A 356 2.03 12.89 -13.38
N GLU A 357 1.56 11.97 -14.21
CA GLU A 357 1.54 10.53 -13.90
C GLU A 357 2.95 9.94 -13.79
N ASN A 358 3.23 9.28 -12.67
CA ASN A 358 4.38 8.41 -12.49
C ASN A 358 4.10 7.05 -13.14
N ARG A 359 5.10 6.47 -13.80
CA ARG A 359 4.95 5.20 -14.52
C ARG A 359 5.92 4.18 -14.00
N CYS A 360 5.42 2.97 -13.79
CA CYS A 360 6.22 1.86 -13.34
C CYS A 360 6.04 0.67 -14.28
N ASP A 361 7.15 0.15 -14.79
CA ASP A 361 7.19 -1.02 -15.67
C ASP A 361 7.79 -2.20 -14.90
N TYR A 362 7.10 -2.66 -13.86
CA TYR A 362 7.49 -3.85 -13.08
C TYR A 362 6.63 -5.03 -13.49
N SER A 363 7.23 -6.22 -13.54
CA SER A 363 6.47 -7.45 -13.77
C SER A 363 5.68 -7.94 -12.55
N SER A 364 6.04 -7.46 -11.34
CA SER A 364 5.37 -7.78 -10.08
C SER A 364 4.37 -6.70 -9.68
N GLU A 365 3.40 -7.06 -8.83
CA GLU A 365 2.34 -6.16 -8.36
C GLU A 365 2.89 -4.96 -7.56
N TYR A 366 4.08 -5.08 -6.98
CA TYR A 366 4.74 -4.01 -6.22
C TYR A 366 4.90 -2.71 -7.01
N GLY A 367 4.95 -2.78 -8.35
CA GLY A 367 5.10 -1.59 -9.20
C GLY A 367 3.96 -0.58 -9.13
N ASN A 368 2.83 -0.93 -8.52
CA ASN A 368 1.65 -0.06 -8.47
C ASN A 368 1.58 0.84 -7.24
N TYR A 369 2.61 0.87 -6.39
CA TYR A 369 2.50 1.41 -5.04
C TYR A 369 3.52 2.48 -4.69
N VAL A 370 3.12 3.37 -3.77
CA VAL A 370 4.00 4.11 -2.87
C VAL A 370 3.92 3.40 -1.51
N GLU A 371 5.04 2.85 -1.03
CA GLU A 371 5.13 2.22 0.29
C GLU A 371 5.27 3.32 1.36
N LEU A 372 4.38 3.32 2.35
CA LEU A 372 4.48 4.12 3.56
C LEU A 372 4.89 3.22 4.72
N ASN A 373 5.83 3.66 5.54
CA ASN A 373 6.30 2.91 6.70
C ASN A 373 6.74 3.81 7.86
N GLY A 374 6.73 3.26 9.08
CA GLY A 374 7.26 3.94 10.26
C GLY A 374 6.20 4.67 11.08
N SER A 375 6.66 5.43 12.09
CA SER A 375 5.79 6.12 13.04
C SER A 375 5.76 7.61 12.79
N MET A 376 4.57 8.20 12.82
CA MET A 376 4.40 9.64 12.75
C MET A 376 4.89 10.30 14.03
N ILE A 377 5.72 11.31 13.86
CA ILE A 377 6.06 12.27 14.93
C ILE A 377 5.56 13.69 14.60
N THR A 378 5.16 13.94 13.35
CA THR A 378 4.52 15.17 12.90
C THR A 378 3.07 15.28 13.38
N GLN A 379 2.61 16.53 13.57
CA GLN A 379 1.25 16.78 14.05
C GLN A 379 0.17 16.39 13.05
N GLU A 380 0.41 16.63 11.76
CA GLU A 380 -0.53 16.33 10.69
C GLU A 380 0.23 15.81 9.47
N CYS A 381 -0.34 14.81 8.81
CA CYS A 381 0.15 14.25 7.56
C CYS A 381 -0.89 14.42 6.46
N ASN A 382 -0.48 15.03 5.34
CA ASN A 382 -1.32 15.26 4.17
C ASN A 382 -0.90 14.36 3.01
N LEU A 383 -1.65 13.28 2.81
CA LEU A 383 -1.46 12.35 1.70
C LEU A 383 -2.32 12.77 0.49
N GLY A 384 -1.72 13.53 -0.42
CA GLY A 384 -2.27 13.88 -1.72
C GLY A 384 -2.16 12.74 -2.74
N ASN A 385 -2.66 12.95 -3.96
CA ASN A 385 -2.63 11.91 -4.99
C ASN A 385 -1.25 11.82 -5.66
N VAL A 386 -0.64 10.63 -5.68
CA VAL A 386 0.53 10.31 -6.50
C VAL A 386 0.03 9.66 -7.78
N SER A 387 -0.28 10.47 -8.79
CA SER A 387 -0.84 10.00 -10.07
C SER A 387 -0.09 8.79 -10.62
N GLY A 388 -0.80 7.67 -10.82
CA GLY A 388 -0.24 6.41 -11.34
C GLY A 388 0.03 5.33 -10.29
N LEU A 389 0.03 5.66 -8.99
CA LEU A 389 0.35 4.74 -7.89
C LEU A 389 -0.70 4.82 -6.77
N GLU A 390 -0.95 3.70 -6.07
CA GLU A 390 -1.79 3.61 -4.87
C GLU A 390 -0.91 3.66 -3.60
N TYR A 391 -1.45 4.11 -2.46
CA TYR A 391 -0.72 4.03 -1.19
C TYR A 391 -0.81 2.63 -0.58
N TYR A 392 0.34 2.12 -0.12
CA TYR A 392 0.49 0.87 0.59
C TYR A 392 1.07 1.12 1.99
N PHE A 393 0.24 0.90 3.02
CA PHE A 393 0.56 1.15 4.42
C PHE A 393 1.15 -0.11 5.05
N LYS A 394 2.42 -0.05 5.43
CA LYS A 394 3.19 -1.18 5.96
C LYS A 394 3.91 -0.78 7.23
N ASN A 395 3.43 -1.30 8.36
CA ASN A 395 3.91 -0.95 9.70
C ASN A 395 3.84 0.56 9.96
N CYS A 396 2.70 1.16 9.61
CA CYS A 396 2.44 2.58 9.82
C CYS A 396 1.84 2.81 11.21
N ASN A 397 2.44 3.69 12.00
CA ASN A 397 1.92 4.06 13.31
C ASN A 397 1.53 5.55 13.35
N ILE A 398 0.30 5.83 13.75
CA ILE A 398 -0.20 7.18 14.03
C ILE A 398 -0.03 7.41 15.52
N GLY A 399 0.80 8.38 15.89
CA GLY A 399 1.20 8.64 17.27
C GLY A 399 2.46 7.86 17.67
N TYR A 400 3.18 8.40 18.65
CA TYR A 400 4.47 7.87 19.10
C TYR A 400 4.60 7.90 20.63
N LYS A 401 5.55 7.12 21.17
CA LYS A 401 5.80 6.96 22.62
C LYS A 401 6.26 8.25 23.33
N ASN A 402 6.44 9.35 22.60
CA ASN A 402 6.88 10.64 23.13
C ASN A 402 5.72 11.59 23.50
N GLY A 403 4.47 11.18 23.27
CA GLY A 403 3.29 11.99 23.59
C GLY A 403 2.84 12.96 22.51
N ASN A 404 3.54 13.01 21.36
CA ASN A 404 3.14 13.84 20.23
C ASN A 404 1.74 13.46 19.75
N LYS A 405 0.84 14.45 19.69
CA LYS A 405 -0.45 14.29 19.03
C LYS A 405 -0.21 14.29 17.53
N SER A 406 -0.65 13.22 16.86
CA SER A 406 -0.48 13.02 15.41
C SER A 406 -1.83 12.72 14.78
N LYS A 407 -2.17 13.35 13.66
CA LYS A 407 -3.44 13.13 12.96
C LYS A 407 -3.24 12.75 11.50
N VAL A 408 -4.00 11.74 11.05
CA VAL A 408 -4.12 11.35 9.64
C VAL A 408 -5.57 11.46 9.18
N LYS A 409 -5.76 12.03 7.99
CA LYS A 409 -7.08 12.18 7.35
C LYS A 409 -7.14 11.46 6.02
N PHE A 410 -8.13 10.57 5.86
CA PHE A 410 -8.46 9.92 4.60
C PHE A 410 -9.70 10.57 3.99
N ASN A 411 -9.56 11.02 2.74
CA ASN A 411 -10.61 11.74 2.03
C ASN A 411 -11.49 10.78 1.22
N ALA A 412 -12.76 11.17 1.02
CA ALA A 412 -13.73 10.45 0.20
C ALA A 412 -13.18 10.01 -1.17
N GLY A 413 -13.51 8.78 -1.57
CA GLY A 413 -13.09 8.17 -2.83
C GLY A 413 -11.65 7.63 -2.85
N SER A 414 -10.86 7.84 -1.79
CA SER A 414 -9.52 7.25 -1.70
C SER A 414 -9.56 5.72 -1.56
N THR A 415 -8.56 5.06 -2.12
CA THR A 415 -8.32 3.62 -1.92
C THR A 415 -6.93 3.44 -1.33
N ASN A 416 -6.88 2.74 -0.19
CA ASN A 416 -5.69 2.59 0.64
C ASN A 416 -5.43 1.10 0.86
N VAL A 417 -4.24 0.64 0.47
CA VAL A 417 -3.85 -0.78 0.62
C VAL A 417 -3.19 -0.97 1.98
N ILE A 418 -3.72 -1.86 2.80
CA ILE A 418 -3.38 -1.99 4.22
C ILE A 418 -2.68 -3.32 4.46
N GLU A 419 -1.44 -3.28 4.94
CA GLU A 419 -0.84 -4.38 5.70
C GLU A 419 -0.97 -4.14 7.19
N SER A 420 -0.49 -3.00 7.68
CA SER A 420 -0.64 -2.60 9.08
C SER A 420 -0.70 -1.09 9.20
N LEU A 421 -1.76 -0.61 9.86
CA LEU A 421 -1.97 0.79 10.23
C LEU A 421 -2.47 0.85 11.67
N ASN A 422 -1.66 1.37 12.58
CA ASN A 422 -1.92 1.32 14.01
C ASN A 422 -2.09 2.73 14.55
N VAL A 423 -3.16 2.98 15.29
CA VAL A 423 -3.38 4.20 16.06
C VAL A 423 -2.89 3.94 17.47
N LEU A 424 -1.75 4.53 17.81
CA LEU A 424 -1.07 4.34 19.07
C LEU A 424 -1.17 5.61 19.92
N TYR A 425 -1.25 5.45 21.23
CA TYR A 425 -1.08 6.55 22.19
C TYR A 425 -2.03 7.74 21.93
N ASN A 426 -1.50 8.90 21.54
CA ASN A 426 -2.25 10.12 21.21
C ASN A 426 -2.54 10.28 19.69
N GLY A 427 -2.48 9.18 18.93
CA GLY A 427 -2.76 9.19 17.50
C GLY A 427 -4.24 9.38 17.17
N GLU A 428 -4.54 10.12 16.10
CA GLU A 428 -5.89 10.34 15.59
C GLU A 428 -6.00 9.89 14.13
N LEU A 429 -6.96 9.01 13.85
CA LEU A 429 -7.32 8.61 12.49
C LEU A 429 -8.73 9.10 12.17
N GLU A 430 -8.88 9.83 11.08
CA GLU A 430 -10.17 10.26 10.56
C GLU A 430 -10.31 9.80 9.10
N ALA A 431 -11.29 8.93 8.84
CA ALA A 431 -11.63 8.46 7.50
C ALA A 431 -13.10 8.76 7.22
N ILE A 432 -13.34 9.83 6.45
CA ILE A 432 -14.69 10.32 6.17
C ILE A 432 -14.90 10.27 4.66
N GLY A 433 -15.71 9.29 4.24
CA GLY A 433 -16.17 9.09 2.87
C GLY A 433 -17.53 9.69 2.61
N GLU A 434 -17.99 9.51 1.37
CA GLU A 434 -19.36 9.76 0.97
C GLU A 434 -20.02 8.44 0.58
N LYS A 435 -21.35 8.32 0.71
CA LYS A 435 -22.10 7.12 0.29
C LYS A 435 -21.80 6.66 -1.15
N VAL A 436 -21.56 7.60 -2.06
CA VAL A 436 -21.20 7.31 -3.46
C VAL A 436 -19.70 7.13 -3.69
N ASN A 437 -18.87 7.76 -2.85
CA ASN A 437 -17.41 7.76 -2.92
C ASN A 437 -16.85 7.39 -1.55
N PRO A 438 -16.98 6.12 -1.12
CA PRO A 438 -16.50 5.72 0.19
C PRO A 438 -14.98 5.79 0.25
N VAL A 439 -14.42 5.94 1.45
CA VAL A 439 -13.00 5.62 1.70
C VAL A 439 -12.87 4.10 1.66
N ARG A 440 -11.94 3.57 0.89
CA ARG A 440 -11.73 2.12 0.76
C ARG A 440 -10.41 1.71 1.39
N PHE A 441 -10.48 0.71 2.26
CA PHE A 441 -9.34 -0.01 2.82
C PHE A 441 -9.32 -1.41 2.21
N VAL A 442 -8.20 -1.81 1.62
CA VAL A 442 -8.08 -3.09 0.91
C VAL A 442 -6.88 -3.86 1.43
N ALA A 443 -7.03 -5.16 1.67
CA ALA A 443 -5.95 -5.99 2.15
C ALA A 443 -4.76 -6.02 1.18
N ALA A 444 -3.54 -5.80 1.71
CA ALA A 444 -2.31 -5.97 0.94
C ALA A 444 -2.10 -7.43 0.49
N SER A 445 -2.63 -8.41 1.23
CA SER A 445 -2.58 -9.82 0.84
C SER A 445 -3.39 -10.13 -0.42
N ASP A 446 -4.54 -9.46 -0.61
CA ASP A 446 -5.35 -9.59 -1.84
C ASP A 446 -4.67 -8.97 -3.06
N ARG A 447 -3.70 -8.08 -2.83
CA ARG A 447 -2.81 -7.52 -3.87
C ARG A 447 -1.53 -8.33 -4.06
N GLY A 448 -1.35 -9.43 -3.32
CA GLY A 448 -0.17 -10.28 -3.41
C GLY A 448 1.10 -9.66 -2.84
N LEU A 449 0.98 -8.63 -2.00
CA LEU A 449 2.11 -7.91 -1.39
C LEU A 449 2.64 -8.58 -0.12
N THR A 450 1.76 -9.26 0.61
CA THR A 450 2.06 -9.95 1.88
C THR A 450 1.23 -11.22 2.02
N THR A 451 1.67 -12.14 2.87
CA THR A 451 0.87 -13.30 3.32
C THR A 451 0.38 -13.14 4.75
N SER A 452 0.74 -12.04 5.40
CA SER A 452 0.36 -11.72 6.77
C SER A 452 -1.11 -11.28 6.84
N SER A 453 -1.67 -11.29 8.05
CA SER A 453 -2.97 -10.68 8.32
C SER A 453 -2.89 -9.17 8.11
N ASN A 454 -3.96 -8.61 7.53
CA ASN A 454 -4.08 -7.19 7.26
C ASN A 454 -5.02 -6.57 8.28
N GLY A 455 -4.63 -5.43 8.86
CA GLY A 455 -5.50 -4.80 9.85
C GLY A 455 -5.20 -3.34 10.15
N ILE A 456 -6.23 -2.71 10.69
CA ILE A 456 -6.16 -1.40 11.32
C ILE A 456 -6.41 -1.61 12.82
N SER A 457 -5.51 -1.11 13.67
CA SER A 457 -5.65 -1.24 15.12
C SER A 457 -5.74 0.12 15.80
N LEU A 458 -6.51 0.18 16.89
CA LEU A 458 -6.43 1.23 17.90
C LEU A 458 -5.90 0.59 19.18
N GLU A 459 -4.70 0.95 19.58
CA GLU A 459 -3.99 0.31 20.69
C GLU A 459 -3.69 1.31 21.79
N GLN A 460 -4.50 1.27 22.84
CA GLN A 460 -4.20 1.92 24.10
C GLN A 460 -3.42 0.99 25.02
N ASN A 461 -2.52 1.56 25.83
CA ASN A 461 -1.66 0.83 26.75
C ASN A 461 -1.78 1.42 28.15
N SER A 462 -2.16 0.62 29.15
CA SER A 462 -2.35 1.06 30.53
C SER A 462 -1.09 1.61 31.20
N SER A 463 0.10 1.30 30.69
CA SER A 463 1.37 1.87 31.15
C SER A 463 1.72 3.22 30.51
N SER A 464 0.88 3.74 29.60
CA SER A 464 1.14 5.00 28.91
C SER A 464 0.37 6.16 29.53
N ASP A 465 1.04 7.30 29.65
CA ASP A 465 0.40 8.57 30.01
C ASP A 465 -0.45 9.16 28.86
N TYR A 466 -0.35 8.58 27.65
CA TYR A 466 -0.92 9.10 26.41
C TYR A 466 -2.06 8.20 25.91
N LEU A 467 -3.29 8.47 26.35
CA LEU A 467 -4.47 7.66 26.04
C LEU A 467 -5.53 8.40 25.21
N GLU A 468 -5.18 9.49 24.56
CA GLU A 468 -6.13 10.29 23.79
C GLU A 468 -6.40 9.73 22.38
N GLY A 469 -5.85 8.56 22.08
CA GLY A 469 -5.94 7.93 20.78
C GLY A 469 -7.37 7.68 20.35
N LYS A 470 -7.70 8.08 19.11
CA LYS A 470 -9.06 7.97 18.57
C LYS A 470 -9.09 7.64 17.09
N ALA A 471 -10.13 6.92 16.68
CA ALA A 471 -10.36 6.58 15.29
C ALA A 471 -11.84 6.79 14.90
N VAL A 472 -12.07 7.46 13.77
CA VAL A 472 -13.40 7.70 13.20
C VAL A 472 -13.44 7.19 11.77
N PHE A 473 -14.42 6.33 11.47
CA PHE A 473 -14.70 5.80 10.15
C PHE A 473 -16.16 6.09 9.79
N GLU A 474 -16.39 6.83 8.72
CA GLU A 474 -17.73 7.15 8.23
C GLU A 474 -17.79 6.96 6.71
N ASN A 475 -18.80 6.21 6.23
CA ASN A 475 -18.93 5.85 4.81
C ASN A 475 -17.65 5.17 4.27
N CYS A 476 -17.16 4.16 4.99
CA CYS A 476 -15.97 3.41 4.64
C CYS A 476 -16.31 2.01 4.12
N VAL A 477 -15.41 1.45 3.32
CA VAL A 477 -15.44 0.04 2.93
C VAL A 477 -14.13 -0.62 3.30
N PHE A 478 -14.21 -1.65 4.13
CA PHE A 478 -13.10 -2.53 4.50
C PHE A 478 -13.25 -3.81 3.68
N ASP A 479 -12.26 -4.10 2.85
CA ASP A 479 -12.24 -5.29 1.98
C ASP A 479 -11.12 -6.22 2.45
N ASN A 480 -11.51 -7.22 3.26
CA ASN A 480 -10.62 -8.17 3.92
C ASN A 480 -9.60 -7.50 4.85
N VAL A 481 -10.01 -6.41 5.51
CA VAL A 481 -9.17 -5.64 6.44
C VAL A 481 -9.81 -5.69 7.82
N LYS A 482 -9.12 -6.36 8.75
CA LYS A 482 -9.59 -6.51 10.12
C LYS A 482 -9.50 -5.18 10.86
N LEU A 483 -10.42 -4.94 11.78
CA LEU A 483 -10.36 -3.80 12.68
C LEU A 483 -10.29 -4.27 14.13
N SER A 484 -9.28 -3.81 14.86
CA SER A 484 -9.14 -4.11 16.29
C SER A 484 -9.07 -2.84 17.12
N SER A 485 -9.62 -2.91 18.33
CA SER A 485 -9.52 -1.83 19.31
C SER A 485 -9.26 -2.42 20.70
N THR A 486 -8.25 -1.87 21.37
CA THR A 486 -8.00 -2.10 22.79
C THR A 486 -8.16 -0.79 23.54
N VAL A 487 -9.13 -0.76 24.45
CA VAL A 487 -9.42 0.35 25.37
C VAL A 487 -8.97 -0.07 26.77
N VAL A 488 -8.24 0.79 27.47
CA VAL A 488 -7.68 0.49 28.79
C VAL A 488 -8.33 1.35 29.88
N SER A 489 -7.88 1.19 31.12
CA SER A 489 -8.29 2.00 32.27
C SER A 489 -7.17 2.93 32.75
N LYS A 490 -7.49 4.12 33.27
CA LYS A 490 -6.49 5.12 33.72
C LYS A 490 -6.83 5.86 35.02
N SER A 491 -8.12 5.98 35.38
CA SER A 491 -8.53 6.78 36.53
C SER A 491 -8.93 5.93 37.73
N THR A 492 -8.47 6.31 38.92
CA THR A 492 -8.96 5.77 40.18
C THR A 492 -10.34 6.33 40.56
N GLU A 493 -10.72 7.48 39.99
CA GLU A 493 -11.99 8.19 40.19
C GLU A 493 -12.93 8.03 38.99
N SER A 494 -14.23 7.92 39.24
CA SER A 494 -15.23 7.79 38.18
C SER A 494 -15.40 9.13 37.46
N GLU A 495 -15.18 9.16 36.15
CA GLU A 495 -15.62 10.28 35.31
C GLU A 495 -17.12 10.12 35.00
N GLU A 496 -17.89 11.20 35.07
CA GLU A 496 -19.32 11.19 34.69
C GLU A 496 -19.52 11.00 33.17
N LYS A 497 -18.52 11.33 32.35
CA LYS A 497 -18.55 11.22 30.89
C LYS A 497 -17.20 10.73 30.36
N ILE A 498 -17.23 9.64 29.60
CA ILE A 498 -16.03 9.05 28.99
C ILE A 498 -15.94 9.39 27.49
N PRO A 499 -14.72 9.58 26.93
CA PRO A 499 -14.55 9.98 25.54
C PRO A 499 -14.91 8.87 24.55
N GLN A 500 -15.39 9.27 23.37
CA GLN A 500 -15.62 8.37 22.23
C GLN A 500 -14.28 8.08 21.54
N VAL A 501 -13.73 6.88 21.70
CA VAL A 501 -12.39 6.52 21.18
C VAL A 501 -12.44 5.82 19.82
N LEU A 502 -13.54 5.11 19.54
CA LEU A 502 -13.78 4.52 18.21
C LEU A 502 -15.22 4.80 17.78
N THR A 503 -15.36 5.30 16.55
CA THR A 503 -16.66 5.47 15.89
C THR A 503 -16.62 4.84 14.50
N ILE A 504 -17.59 3.98 14.20
CA ILE A 504 -17.77 3.40 12.86
C ILE A 504 -19.22 3.63 12.44
N LYS A 505 -19.43 4.37 11.35
CA LYS A 505 -20.77 4.71 10.85
C LYS A 505 -20.91 4.41 9.37
N ASN A 506 -22.08 3.92 8.97
CA ASN A 506 -22.49 3.81 7.57
C ASN A 506 -21.44 3.07 6.71
N SER A 507 -20.83 2.00 7.23
CA SER A 507 -19.65 1.37 6.65
C SER A 507 -19.86 -0.12 6.39
N ASP A 508 -19.13 -0.65 5.40
CA ASP A 508 -19.22 -2.05 5.00
C ASP A 508 -17.89 -2.78 5.23
N PHE A 509 -17.94 -3.95 5.84
CA PHE A 509 -16.86 -4.92 5.92
C PHE A 509 -17.20 -6.10 5.02
N ILE A 510 -16.38 -6.32 3.99
CA ILE A 510 -16.64 -7.30 2.94
C ILE A 510 -15.47 -8.26 2.80
N ASN A 511 -15.78 -9.49 2.38
CA ASN A 511 -14.78 -10.55 2.21
C ASN A 511 -13.97 -10.84 3.48
N GLU A 512 -14.60 -10.71 4.65
CA GLU A 512 -13.88 -10.81 5.91
C GLU A 512 -13.59 -12.26 6.30
N SER A 513 -12.33 -12.52 6.69
CA SER A 513 -11.98 -13.70 7.49
C SER A 513 -12.25 -13.47 8.98
N SER A 514 -12.19 -12.21 9.43
CA SER A 514 -12.60 -11.77 10.77
C SER A 514 -12.92 -10.27 10.70
N GLY A 515 -14.04 -9.80 11.26
CA GLY A 515 -14.44 -8.40 11.14
C GLY A 515 -13.81 -7.52 12.22
N ILE A 516 -14.59 -7.21 13.25
CA ILE A 516 -14.25 -6.24 14.29
C ILE A 516 -13.92 -6.96 15.60
N SER A 517 -12.82 -6.59 16.24
CA SER A 517 -12.44 -7.10 17.56
C SER A 517 -12.30 -5.95 18.54
N VAL A 518 -13.13 -5.94 19.58
CA VAL A 518 -13.10 -4.95 20.65
C VAL A 518 -12.65 -5.60 21.94
N LYS A 519 -11.68 -4.96 22.61
CA LYS A 519 -11.17 -5.37 23.91
C LYS A 519 -11.20 -4.19 24.88
N TYR A 520 -11.93 -4.33 25.98
CA TYR A 520 -11.76 -3.50 27.18
C TYR A 520 -10.90 -4.26 28.18
N ASN A 521 -9.80 -3.66 28.59
CA ASN A 521 -8.84 -4.24 29.52
C ASN A 521 -8.72 -3.36 30.76
N SER A 522 -9.60 -3.59 31.75
CA SER A 522 -9.61 -2.90 33.04
C SER A 522 -9.42 -3.92 34.16
N TYR A 523 -8.52 -3.65 35.12
CA TYR A 523 -8.34 -4.52 36.30
C TYR A 523 -8.50 -3.73 37.61
N TYR A 524 -7.90 -2.54 37.69
CA TYR A 524 -7.84 -1.74 38.91
C TYR A 524 -8.55 -0.38 38.81
N ASP A 525 -8.78 0.11 37.59
CA ASP A 525 -9.18 1.50 37.30
C ASP A 525 -10.41 1.59 36.39
N TYR A 526 -11.03 2.76 36.30
CA TYR A 526 -12.19 3.00 35.44
C TYR A 526 -11.80 2.95 33.96
N ILE A 527 -12.66 2.31 33.15
CA ILE A 527 -12.59 2.31 31.68
C ILE A 527 -12.64 3.76 31.18
N CYS A 528 -11.68 4.17 30.34
CA CYS A 528 -11.49 5.57 29.95
C CYS A 528 -12.00 5.91 28.54
N GLY A 529 -12.85 5.07 27.93
CA GLY A 529 -13.35 5.35 26.59
C GLY A 529 -14.51 4.45 26.17
N LYS A 530 -15.33 4.95 25.24
CA LYS A 530 -16.47 4.22 24.66
C LYS A 530 -16.38 4.08 23.15
N ILE A 531 -17.11 3.08 22.64
CA ILE A 531 -17.13 2.67 21.23
C ILE A 531 -18.56 2.70 20.69
N LEU A 532 -18.71 3.21 19.46
CA LEU A 532 -19.99 3.34 18.76
C LEU A 532 -19.87 2.73 17.37
N ILE A 533 -20.77 1.81 17.04
CA ILE A 533 -20.89 1.16 15.73
C ILE A 533 -22.32 1.31 15.24
N GLU A 534 -22.54 2.02 14.15
CA GLU A 534 -23.89 2.35 13.67
C GLU A 534 -24.01 2.14 12.17
N ASN A 535 -25.08 1.49 11.71
CA ASN A 535 -25.33 1.25 10.27
C ASN A 535 -24.16 0.52 9.59
N VAL A 536 -23.69 -0.58 10.18
CA VAL A 536 -22.53 -1.34 9.67
C VAL A 536 -22.93 -2.72 9.17
N PHE A 537 -22.50 -3.08 7.96
CA PHE A 537 -22.70 -4.41 7.38
C PHE A 537 -21.39 -5.19 7.38
N ILE A 538 -21.37 -6.36 8.02
CA ILE A 538 -20.19 -7.22 8.16
C ILE A 538 -20.47 -8.56 7.51
N LYS A 539 -19.73 -8.87 6.45
CA LYS A 539 -19.90 -10.09 5.65
C LYS A 539 -18.66 -10.97 5.66
N GLY A 540 -18.83 -12.19 6.13
CA GLY A 540 -17.84 -13.26 6.01
C GLY A 540 -17.73 -13.84 4.59
N THR A 541 -16.56 -14.38 4.23
CA THR A 541 -16.34 -15.11 2.97
C THR A 541 -17.06 -16.45 2.86
N GLY A 542 -17.63 -16.96 3.97
CA GLY A 542 -18.29 -18.27 4.04
C GLY A 542 -17.48 -19.24 4.90
N ASN A 543 -16.88 -20.26 4.29
CA ASN A 543 -16.30 -21.39 5.03
C ASN A 543 -14.94 -21.11 5.69
N ASP A 544 -14.26 -20.01 5.35
CA ASP A 544 -12.92 -19.65 5.84
C ASP A 544 -12.97 -18.40 6.74
N THR A 545 -13.88 -18.41 7.73
CA THR A 545 -14.22 -17.23 8.55
C THR A 545 -14.32 -17.55 10.04
N TYR A 546 -13.75 -16.71 10.90
CA TYR A 546 -13.72 -16.93 12.35
C TYR A 546 -14.81 -16.15 13.08
N SER A 547 -14.66 -14.83 13.29
CA SER A 547 -15.64 -14.02 14.02
C SER A 547 -15.99 -12.75 13.26
N GLY A 548 -17.29 -12.43 13.21
CA GLY A 548 -17.78 -11.17 12.64
C GLY A 548 -17.50 -10.00 13.58
N VAL A 549 -18.02 -10.08 14.81
CA VAL A 549 -17.70 -9.13 15.88
C VAL A 549 -17.32 -9.90 17.14
N SER A 550 -16.17 -9.56 17.73
CA SER A 550 -15.75 -10.03 19.05
C SER A 550 -15.77 -8.88 20.04
N ILE A 551 -16.39 -9.11 21.20
CA ILE A 551 -16.41 -8.17 22.33
C ILE A 551 -15.83 -8.89 23.54
N THR A 552 -14.65 -8.45 23.94
CA THR A 552 -13.98 -8.87 25.16
C THR A 552 -13.97 -7.71 26.14
N ALA A 553 -14.46 -7.90 27.36
CA ALA A 553 -14.48 -6.83 28.36
C ALA A 553 -14.21 -7.40 29.75
N TYR A 554 -13.13 -6.94 30.36
CA TYR A 554 -12.75 -7.30 31.72
C TYR A 554 -12.64 -6.04 32.58
N GLY A 555 -13.10 -6.12 33.83
CA GLY A 555 -12.87 -5.08 34.83
C GLY A 555 -13.98 -4.84 35.83
N ASN A 556 -13.60 -4.29 36.99
CA ASN A 556 -14.50 -4.16 38.15
C ASN A 556 -15.05 -2.74 38.36
N LYS A 557 -14.45 -1.72 37.75
CA LYS A 557 -14.83 -0.30 37.90
C LYS A 557 -15.50 0.20 36.62
N ILE A 558 -16.82 0.36 36.70
CA ILE A 558 -17.68 0.65 35.56
C ILE A 558 -18.05 2.13 35.58
N PRO A 559 -17.88 2.86 34.46
CA PRO A 559 -18.38 4.23 34.33
C PRO A 559 -19.92 4.26 34.35
N SER A 560 -20.50 5.43 34.60
CA SER A 560 -21.97 5.62 34.60
C SER A 560 -22.59 5.53 33.20
N GLU A 561 -21.81 5.73 32.14
CA GLU A 561 -22.24 5.63 30.75
C GLU A 561 -22.08 4.22 30.17
N ASN A 562 -22.79 3.94 29.08
CA ASN A 562 -22.53 2.75 28.27
C ASN A 562 -21.13 2.83 27.66
N ILE A 563 -20.40 1.73 27.71
CA ILE A 563 -19.03 1.65 27.18
C ILE A 563 -19.04 1.22 25.70
N PHE A 564 -20.05 0.47 25.27
CA PHE A 564 -20.15 -0.04 23.90
C PHE A 564 -21.59 0.05 23.43
N GLU A 565 -21.80 0.65 22.25
CA GLU A 565 -23.10 0.67 21.59
C GLU A 565 -22.94 0.23 20.13
N ALA A 566 -23.75 -0.75 19.72
CA ALA A 566 -23.96 -1.04 18.31
C ALA A 566 -25.44 -0.95 17.94
N SER A 567 -25.74 -0.24 16.86
CA SER A 567 -27.10 -0.10 16.33
C SER A 567 -27.17 -0.34 14.82
N ASN A 568 -28.28 -0.92 14.37
CA ASN A 568 -28.58 -1.09 12.95
C ASN A 568 -27.44 -1.79 12.17
N CYS A 569 -26.92 -2.89 12.73
CA CYS A 569 -25.81 -3.63 12.12
C CYS A 569 -26.25 -5.01 11.62
N VAL A 570 -25.60 -5.49 10.55
CA VAL A 570 -25.73 -6.86 10.06
C VAL A 570 -24.42 -7.59 10.22
N ILE A 571 -24.46 -8.81 10.76
CA ILE A 571 -23.30 -9.72 10.77
C ILE A 571 -23.75 -11.05 10.18
N TYR A 572 -23.20 -11.39 9.01
CA TYR A 572 -23.67 -12.55 8.26
C TYR A 572 -22.59 -13.30 7.48
N ASN A 573 -22.90 -14.56 7.18
CA ASN A 573 -22.10 -15.44 6.32
C ASN A 573 -20.75 -15.87 6.92
N PHE A 574 -20.66 -15.96 8.25
CA PHE A 574 -19.52 -16.58 8.95
C PHE A 574 -19.77 -18.07 9.17
N GLN A 575 -19.40 -18.91 8.19
CA GLN A 575 -19.88 -20.29 8.04
C GLN A 575 -18.81 -21.37 8.30
N GLN A 576 -17.60 -21.01 8.74
CA GLN A 576 -16.58 -22.01 9.08
C GLN A 576 -17.13 -23.00 10.11
N GLN A 577 -17.08 -24.29 9.77
CA GLN A 577 -17.69 -25.33 10.60
C GLN A 577 -17.11 -25.30 12.01
N ARG A 578 -17.96 -25.12 13.04
CA ARG A 578 -17.61 -25.01 14.47
C ARG A 578 -16.80 -23.78 14.89
N TYR A 579 -16.45 -22.88 13.97
CA TYR A 579 -15.62 -21.71 14.27
C TYR A 579 -16.23 -20.39 13.79
N GLY A 580 -17.12 -20.41 12.79
CA GLY A 580 -17.76 -19.22 12.25
C GLY A 580 -18.78 -18.65 13.22
N ILE A 581 -18.48 -17.51 13.81
CA ILE A 581 -19.28 -16.86 14.85
C ILE A 581 -19.72 -15.49 14.33
N GLY A 582 -21.01 -15.18 14.45
CA GLY A 582 -21.52 -13.83 14.21
C GLY A 582 -21.01 -12.88 15.30
N LEU A 583 -21.41 -13.15 16.53
CA LEU A 583 -21.03 -12.37 17.71
C LEU A 583 -20.35 -13.25 18.77
N ASP A 584 -19.08 -12.95 19.09
CA ASP A 584 -18.27 -13.67 20.08
C ASP A 584 -18.10 -12.82 21.34
N LEU A 585 -18.53 -13.32 22.49
CA LEU A 585 -18.64 -12.57 23.73
C LEU A 585 -17.77 -13.17 24.84
N SER A 586 -16.95 -12.34 25.46
CA SER A 586 -16.24 -12.66 26.70
C SER A 586 -16.23 -11.44 27.61
N ILE A 587 -17.29 -11.29 28.41
CA ILE A 587 -17.58 -10.08 29.18
C ILE A 587 -17.72 -10.45 30.66
N ASP A 588 -17.07 -9.72 31.56
CA ASP A 588 -17.32 -9.85 33.01
C ASP A 588 -18.77 -9.40 33.33
N ASP A 589 -19.46 -10.16 34.17
CA ASP A 589 -20.92 -10.00 34.36
C ASP A 589 -21.35 -8.59 34.75
N ASN A 590 -20.54 -7.89 35.54
CA ASN A 590 -20.81 -6.52 35.96
C ASN A 590 -20.84 -5.54 34.77
N LEU A 591 -20.07 -5.78 33.71
CA LEU A 591 -19.99 -4.92 32.52
C LEU A 591 -21.10 -5.17 31.48
N THR A 592 -21.86 -6.25 31.63
CA THR A 592 -22.86 -6.68 30.62
C THR A 592 -23.92 -5.62 30.34
N ASP A 593 -24.39 -4.90 31.37
CA ASP A 593 -25.43 -3.88 31.23
C ASP A 593 -24.93 -2.57 30.58
N SER A 594 -23.61 -2.36 30.50
CA SER A 594 -22.98 -1.22 29.81
C SER A 594 -22.71 -1.47 28.33
N ILE A 595 -23.09 -2.65 27.81
CA ILE A 595 -22.92 -3.07 26.42
C ILE A 595 -24.30 -3.19 25.78
N ILE A 596 -24.58 -2.32 24.80
CA ILE A 596 -25.89 -2.18 24.20
C ILE A 596 -25.85 -2.59 22.73
N LEU A 597 -26.72 -3.52 22.35
CA LEU A 597 -26.87 -4.04 21.00
C LEU A 597 -28.33 -3.87 20.57
N LYS A 598 -28.60 -2.93 19.65
CA LYS A 598 -29.96 -2.61 19.17
C LYS A 598 -30.08 -2.84 17.67
N ASN A 599 -31.22 -3.33 17.21
CA ASN A 599 -31.47 -3.48 15.78
C ASN A 599 -30.39 -4.31 15.07
N ILE A 600 -29.84 -5.33 15.74
CA ILE A 600 -28.78 -6.18 15.21
C ILE A 600 -29.40 -7.34 14.43
N THR A 601 -28.86 -7.64 13.26
CA THR A 601 -29.24 -8.83 12.47
C THR A 601 -28.07 -9.79 12.37
N LEU A 602 -28.15 -10.90 13.11
CA LEU A 602 -27.20 -12.01 13.07
C LEU A 602 -27.80 -13.14 12.23
N ALA A 603 -27.30 -13.33 11.02
CA ALA A 603 -27.92 -14.28 10.10
C ALA A 603 -26.95 -15.11 9.28
N ASN A 604 -27.33 -16.34 8.96
CA ASN A 604 -26.50 -17.24 8.15
C ASN A 604 -25.05 -17.32 8.67
N ASN A 605 -24.85 -17.48 9.97
CA ASN A 605 -23.56 -17.83 10.58
C ASN A 605 -23.60 -19.28 11.08
N TYR A 606 -22.44 -19.88 11.34
CA TYR A 606 -22.42 -21.20 11.98
C TYR A 606 -22.93 -21.09 13.43
N TYR A 607 -22.40 -20.14 14.20
CA TYR A 607 -22.96 -19.67 15.47
C TYR A 607 -23.48 -18.25 15.31
N GLY A 608 -24.73 -17.99 15.71
CA GLY A 608 -25.25 -16.63 15.83
C GLY A 608 -24.48 -15.87 16.91
N ILE A 609 -24.59 -16.35 18.15
CA ILE A 609 -23.86 -15.83 19.31
C ILE A 609 -23.08 -16.96 19.98
N LYS A 610 -21.82 -16.70 20.32
CA LYS A 610 -21.03 -17.53 21.21
C LYS A 610 -20.65 -16.71 22.44
N ALA A 611 -20.79 -17.29 23.63
CA ALA A 611 -20.38 -16.65 24.88
C ALA A 611 -19.36 -17.50 25.63
N SER A 612 -18.41 -16.85 26.29
CA SER A 612 -17.47 -17.49 27.20
C SER A 612 -18.22 -18.27 28.28
N LYS A 613 -17.67 -19.42 28.68
CA LYS A 613 -18.23 -20.25 29.76
C LYS A 613 -18.26 -19.56 31.12
N SER A 614 -17.47 -18.50 31.30
CA SER A 614 -17.42 -17.71 32.53
C SER A 614 -18.58 -16.72 32.67
N MET A 615 -19.29 -16.41 31.58
CA MET A 615 -20.41 -15.48 31.62
C MET A 615 -21.62 -16.13 32.29
N THR A 616 -22.29 -15.37 33.15
CA THR A 616 -23.56 -15.76 33.76
C THR A 616 -24.74 -14.91 33.30
N LYS A 617 -24.48 -13.78 32.61
CA LYS A 617 -25.52 -12.90 32.05
C LYS A 617 -25.13 -12.39 30.65
N PHE A 618 -26.13 -12.14 29.81
CA PHE A 618 -25.96 -11.51 28.49
C PHE A 618 -25.99 -9.98 28.54
N PRO A 619 -25.30 -9.29 27.61
CA PRO A 619 -25.48 -7.86 27.39
C PRO A 619 -26.89 -7.54 26.90
N ILE A 620 -27.25 -6.25 26.86
CA ILE A 620 -28.57 -5.81 26.41
C ILE A 620 -28.68 -6.00 24.89
N ILE A 621 -29.55 -6.92 24.47
CA ILE A 621 -29.87 -7.17 23.06
C ILE A 621 -31.36 -6.88 22.85
N GLN A 622 -31.68 -5.87 22.04
CA GLN A 622 -33.05 -5.42 21.83
C GLN A 622 -33.36 -5.15 20.35
N ASP A 623 -34.62 -5.31 19.96
CA ASP A 623 -35.13 -5.04 18.61
C ASP A 623 -34.36 -5.77 17.51
N SER A 624 -33.85 -6.96 17.81
CA SER A 624 -32.86 -7.65 16.99
C SER A 624 -33.43 -8.89 16.29
N ILE A 625 -32.67 -9.44 15.35
CA ILE A 625 -33.00 -10.71 14.68
C ILE A 625 -31.77 -11.61 14.71
N ILE A 626 -31.92 -12.81 15.28
CA ILE A 626 -30.92 -13.87 15.35
C ILE A 626 -31.50 -15.09 14.66
N ALA A 627 -31.30 -15.19 13.35
CA ALA A 627 -32.03 -16.16 12.55
C ALA A 627 -31.20 -16.81 11.43
N LYS A 628 -31.60 -18.02 11.02
CA LYS A 628 -30.98 -18.80 9.93
C LYS A 628 -29.50 -19.09 10.18
N ASN A 629 -29.07 -19.08 11.43
CA ASN A 629 -27.75 -19.58 11.80
C ASN A 629 -27.82 -21.10 11.95
N THR A 630 -26.72 -21.81 11.67
CA THR A 630 -26.66 -23.28 11.87
C THR A 630 -26.96 -23.62 13.33
N ARG A 631 -26.42 -22.83 14.26
CA ARG A 631 -26.72 -22.82 15.68
C ARG A 631 -26.96 -21.37 16.12
N GLY A 632 -28.05 -21.12 16.82
CA GLY A 632 -28.33 -19.78 17.34
C GLY A 632 -27.33 -19.35 18.40
N PHE A 633 -27.00 -20.26 19.32
CA PHE A 633 -26.21 -19.97 20.52
C PHE A 633 -25.22 -21.11 20.83
N ASP A 634 -24.03 -20.75 21.30
CA ASP A 634 -23.06 -21.63 21.98
C ASP A 634 -22.65 -20.98 23.31
N VAL A 635 -23.32 -21.39 24.38
CA VAL A 635 -23.31 -20.71 25.68
C VAL A 635 -23.34 -21.71 26.83
N SER A 636 -22.97 -21.27 28.04
CA SER A 636 -23.09 -22.07 29.27
C SER A 636 -24.54 -22.42 29.60
N GLU A 637 -24.75 -23.57 30.22
CA GLU A 637 -26.05 -23.95 30.77
C GLU A 637 -26.41 -23.03 31.94
N GLY A 638 -27.66 -22.54 31.97
CA GLY A 638 -28.14 -21.64 33.04
C GLY A 638 -27.73 -20.17 32.91
N ILE A 639 -27.09 -19.77 31.82
CA ILE A 639 -26.80 -18.35 31.54
C ILE A 639 -28.09 -17.53 31.48
N ASN A 640 -28.10 -16.37 32.13
CA ASN A 640 -29.24 -15.45 32.14
C ASN A 640 -29.27 -14.65 30.84
N VAL A 641 -30.26 -14.95 29.98
CA VAL A 641 -30.51 -14.24 28.72
C VAL A 641 -31.74 -13.34 28.77
N PHE A 642 -32.22 -12.97 29.96
CA PHE A 642 -33.38 -12.09 30.14
C PHE A 642 -33.19 -10.71 29.50
N ASN A 643 -31.92 -10.28 29.33
CA ASN A 643 -31.55 -9.06 28.63
C ASN A 643 -31.75 -9.12 27.10
N ILE A 644 -32.08 -10.29 26.54
CA ILE A 644 -32.57 -10.42 25.17
C ILE A 644 -34.07 -10.12 25.17
N THR A 645 -34.46 -8.95 24.65
CA THR A 645 -35.86 -8.49 24.59
C THR A 645 -36.23 -8.12 23.16
N TYR A 646 -37.52 -8.19 22.84
CA TYR A 646 -38.06 -7.78 21.54
C TYR A 646 -37.20 -8.29 20.37
N THR A 647 -36.87 -9.58 20.36
CA THR A 647 -35.90 -10.15 19.42
C THR A 647 -36.49 -11.37 18.72
N CYS A 648 -36.32 -11.45 17.40
CA CYS A 648 -36.69 -12.64 16.64
C CYS A 648 -35.55 -13.67 16.70
N ILE A 649 -35.86 -14.89 17.13
CA ILE A 649 -34.91 -16.00 17.25
C ILE A 649 -35.44 -17.18 16.44
N TYR A 650 -34.77 -17.54 15.35
CA TYR A 650 -35.23 -18.60 14.46
C TYR A 650 -34.07 -19.26 13.69
N ASN A 651 -33.51 -20.36 14.20
CA ASN A 651 -32.25 -20.94 13.71
C ASN A 651 -32.42 -22.42 13.31
N ASP A 652 -31.54 -22.94 12.43
CA ASP A 652 -31.73 -24.25 11.79
C ASP A 652 -31.57 -25.43 12.76
N GLY A 653 -30.68 -25.30 13.75
CA GLY A 653 -30.44 -26.29 14.79
C GLY A 653 -31.21 -26.07 16.09
N TRP A 654 -32.30 -25.31 16.09
CA TRP A 654 -33.04 -24.96 17.31
C TRP A 654 -34.51 -25.41 17.32
N ASP A 655 -34.88 -26.23 18.31
CA ASP A 655 -36.23 -26.80 18.50
C ASP A 655 -37.16 -25.97 19.40
N GLY A 656 -36.86 -24.69 19.60
CA GLY A 656 -37.74 -23.77 20.33
C GLY A 656 -37.85 -24.07 21.83
N ASN A 657 -37.43 -23.08 22.63
CA ASN A 657 -37.68 -22.96 24.07
C ASN A 657 -36.69 -23.68 25.01
N THR A 658 -35.66 -22.97 25.47
CA THR A 658 -34.81 -23.43 26.59
C THR A 658 -34.19 -22.33 27.46
N TYR A 659 -34.32 -21.03 27.14
CA TYR A 659 -33.45 -20.01 27.77
C TYR A 659 -34.12 -18.90 28.59
N GLY A 660 -35.45 -18.86 28.77
CA GLY A 660 -36.06 -17.83 29.63
C GLY A 660 -35.79 -16.39 29.16
N TYR A 661 -35.88 -16.17 27.84
CA TYR A 661 -35.71 -14.86 27.19
C TYR A 661 -36.63 -13.79 27.78
N GLY A 662 -36.22 -12.53 27.64
CA GLY A 662 -37.01 -11.39 28.07
C GLY A 662 -38.25 -11.14 27.20
N GLU A 663 -38.99 -10.10 27.57
CA GLU A 663 -40.26 -9.72 26.96
C GLU A 663 -40.16 -9.54 25.43
N GLY A 664 -41.22 -9.88 24.71
CA GLY A 664 -41.41 -9.49 23.31
C GLY A 664 -40.64 -10.32 22.29
N CYS A 665 -39.97 -11.40 22.68
CA CYS A 665 -39.25 -12.28 21.75
C CYS A 665 -40.19 -13.11 20.85
N ILE A 666 -39.76 -13.35 19.61
CA ILE A 666 -40.54 -14.04 18.57
C ILE A 666 -39.77 -15.25 18.06
N PHE A 667 -40.45 -16.38 17.89
CA PHE A 667 -39.83 -17.66 17.50
C PHE A 667 -40.33 -18.18 16.14
N LYS A 668 -40.50 -17.26 15.18
CA LYS A 668 -40.97 -17.55 13.82
C LYS A 668 -39.96 -17.05 12.81
N ASP A 669 -39.97 -17.65 11.62
CA ASP A 669 -39.11 -17.22 10.51
C ASP A 669 -39.29 -15.70 10.28
N PRO A 670 -38.20 -14.90 10.25
CA PRO A 670 -38.29 -13.48 9.95
C PRO A 670 -38.69 -13.20 8.49
N ILE A 671 -38.67 -14.20 7.59
CA ILE A 671 -39.07 -14.06 6.19
C ILE A 671 -38.32 -12.90 5.50
N PHE A 672 -36.99 -13.00 5.48
CA PHE A 672 -36.16 -12.08 4.72
C PHE A 672 -36.47 -12.14 3.21
N ALA A 673 -36.29 -11.02 2.53
CA ALA A 673 -36.48 -10.90 1.09
C ALA A 673 -35.54 -11.83 0.31
N ASP A 674 -34.23 -11.76 0.57
CA ASP A 674 -33.21 -12.61 -0.06
C ASP A 674 -31.92 -12.69 0.77
N LEU A 675 -31.93 -13.57 1.78
CA LEU A 675 -30.80 -13.81 2.68
C LEU A 675 -29.48 -14.11 1.94
N ASN A 676 -29.52 -14.91 0.87
CA ASN A 676 -28.33 -15.37 0.17
C ASN A 676 -27.61 -14.23 -0.56
N ASN A 677 -28.35 -13.18 -0.92
CA ASN A 677 -27.81 -11.99 -1.58
C ASN A 677 -27.65 -10.80 -0.62
N GLY A 678 -27.87 -11.00 0.69
CA GLY A 678 -27.75 -9.96 1.70
C GLY A 678 -28.92 -8.96 1.73
N ASP A 679 -30.08 -9.32 1.20
CA ASP A 679 -31.31 -8.53 1.32
C ASP A 679 -32.08 -8.95 2.58
N PHE A 680 -31.77 -8.26 3.68
CA PHE A 680 -32.38 -8.47 5.00
C PHE A 680 -33.67 -7.70 5.21
N HIS A 681 -34.21 -7.02 4.19
CA HIS A 681 -35.51 -6.39 4.32
C HIS A 681 -36.58 -7.47 4.58
N LEU A 682 -37.49 -7.17 5.49
CA LEU A 682 -38.59 -8.07 5.83
C LEU A 682 -39.59 -8.11 4.68
N LYS A 683 -40.03 -9.30 4.25
CA LYS A 683 -41.10 -9.36 3.24
C LYS A 683 -42.37 -8.70 3.75
N SER A 684 -43.01 -7.91 2.89
CA SER A 684 -44.19 -7.14 3.27
C SER A 684 -45.22 -7.05 2.15
N THR A 685 -46.48 -7.32 2.49
CA THR A 685 -47.64 -7.05 1.63
C THR A 685 -47.94 -5.55 1.48
N GLY A 686 -47.47 -4.70 2.40
CA GLY A 686 -47.53 -3.23 2.33
C GLY A 686 -46.38 -2.60 1.54
N GLY A 687 -45.29 -3.35 1.39
CA GLY A 687 -44.14 -3.02 0.56
C GLY A 687 -42.83 -2.95 1.36
N ARG A 688 -41.79 -3.57 0.83
CA ARG A 688 -40.40 -3.45 1.31
C ARG A 688 -39.55 -2.65 0.32
N TRP A 689 -38.45 -2.10 0.79
CA TRP A 689 -37.48 -1.43 -0.08
C TRP A 689 -36.61 -2.48 -0.80
N ASP A 690 -36.44 -2.35 -2.13
CA ASP A 690 -35.57 -3.24 -2.93
C ASP A 690 -34.20 -2.64 -3.25
N GLY A 691 -33.86 -1.51 -2.63
CA GLY A 691 -32.69 -0.69 -2.98
C GLY A 691 -33.00 0.46 -3.95
N SER A 692 -34.15 0.43 -4.62
CA SER A 692 -34.53 1.43 -5.63
C SER A 692 -36.00 1.89 -5.59
N LYS A 693 -36.90 1.01 -5.13
CA LYS A 693 -38.33 1.26 -5.06
C LYS A 693 -38.97 0.37 -3.99
N TRP A 694 -40.23 0.68 -3.69
CA TRP A 694 -41.08 -0.17 -2.87
C TRP A 694 -41.65 -1.31 -3.70
N VAL A 695 -41.52 -2.55 -3.22
CA VAL A 695 -42.05 -3.76 -3.83
C VAL A 695 -42.92 -4.51 -2.82
N THR A 696 -44.11 -4.94 -3.25
CA THR A 696 -45.03 -5.73 -2.41
C THR A 696 -44.75 -7.22 -2.59
N ASP A 697 -44.66 -7.93 -1.48
CA ASP A 697 -44.56 -9.39 -1.43
C ASP A 697 -45.94 -10.02 -1.20
N THR A 698 -46.04 -11.33 -1.39
CA THR A 698 -47.25 -12.11 -1.06
C THR A 698 -47.34 -12.46 0.42
N ASP A 699 -46.20 -12.52 1.09
CA ASP A 699 -46.06 -12.89 2.49
C ASP A 699 -45.74 -11.63 3.32
N ALA A 700 -46.11 -11.64 4.60
CA ALA A 700 -45.74 -10.60 5.54
C ALA A 700 -44.93 -11.20 6.69
N SER A 701 -43.79 -10.60 6.97
CA SER A 701 -42.92 -11.01 8.08
C SER A 701 -43.61 -10.80 9.43
N PRO A 702 -43.46 -11.74 10.39
CA PRO A 702 -43.90 -11.54 11.77
C PRO A 702 -43.05 -10.51 12.54
N CYS A 703 -41.94 -10.05 11.95
CA CYS A 703 -41.03 -9.08 12.56
C CYS A 703 -41.42 -7.62 12.25
N ILE A 704 -42.48 -7.41 11.46
CA ILE A 704 -43.01 -6.08 11.18
C ILE A 704 -43.84 -5.58 12.38
N ASN A 705 -43.62 -4.34 12.82
CA ASN A 705 -44.27 -3.69 13.96
C ASN A 705 -44.15 -4.48 15.27
N ALA A 706 -42.98 -5.07 15.52
CA ALA A 706 -42.82 -6.07 16.58
C ALA A 706 -41.74 -5.75 17.61
N GLY A 707 -41.02 -4.63 17.47
CA GLY A 707 -40.01 -4.19 18.44
C GLY A 707 -40.60 -3.58 19.70
N ASN A 708 -39.75 -3.02 20.55
CA ASN A 708 -40.15 -2.43 21.81
C ASN A 708 -41.15 -1.28 21.56
N PRO A 709 -42.37 -1.32 22.15
CA PRO A 709 -43.36 -0.25 21.99
C PRO A 709 -42.88 1.14 22.48
N ALA A 710 -41.86 1.18 23.33
CA ALA A 710 -41.27 2.42 23.82
C ALA A 710 -40.19 2.99 22.89
N ASN A 711 -39.70 2.21 21.92
CA ASN A 711 -38.66 2.67 21.01
C ASN A 711 -39.26 3.47 19.84
N ASP A 712 -38.47 4.43 19.39
CA ASP A 712 -38.85 5.31 18.29
C ASP A 712 -39.00 4.54 16.97
N TYR A 713 -39.96 4.97 16.17
CA TYR A 713 -40.27 4.44 14.85
C TYR A 713 -40.48 5.57 13.82
N ALA A 714 -40.24 6.82 14.20
CA ALA A 714 -40.56 8.00 13.38
C ALA A 714 -39.86 8.02 12.01
N ASN A 715 -38.74 7.30 11.86
CA ASN A 715 -38.03 7.20 10.59
C ASN A 715 -38.58 6.08 9.69
N GLU A 716 -39.51 5.25 10.16
CA GLU A 716 -40.13 4.19 9.36
C GLU A 716 -41.24 4.75 8.43
N PRO A 717 -41.29 4.29 7.16
CA PRO A 717 -42.18 4.88 6.17
C PRO A 717 -43.63 4.39 6.32
N GLU A 718 -44.58 5.31 6.14
CA GLU A 718 -46.01 4.99 6.20
C GLU A 718 -46.47 4.03 5.08
N PRO A 719 -47.43 3.12 5.38
CA PRO A 719 -47.98 2.82 6.70
C PRO A 719 -46.96 2.07 7.60
N ASN A 720 -46.67 2.54 8.82
CA ASN A 720 -45.63 1.95 9.72
C ASN A 720 -46.18 1.28 10.98
N GLY A 721 -47.51 1.21 11.14
CA GLY A 721 -48.13 0.47 12.24
C GLY A 721 -47.89 1.05 13.65
N ASN A 722 -47.32 2.25 13.77
CA ASN A 722 -46.99 2.93 15.02
C ASN A 722 -46.06 2.14 15.96
N ARG A 723 -45.20 1.27 15.42
CA ARG A 723 -44.28 0.46 16.21
C ARG A 723 -43.08 0.03 15.37
N ILE A 724 -41.89 0.07 15.96
CA ILE A 724 -40.65 -0.24 15.25
C ILE A 724 -40.63 -1.69 14.74
N ASN A 725 -40.09 -1.88 13.54
CA ASN A 725 -39.74 -3.18 12.98
C ASN A 725 -38.50 -3.77 13.68
N LEU A 726 -38.41 -5.10 13.76
CA LEU A 726 -37.20 -5.76 14.27
C LEU A 726 -36.07 -5.77 13.23
N GLY A 727 -34.83 -5.81 13.72
CA GLY A 727 -33.62 -5.99 12.92
C GLY A 727 -33.04 -4.69 12.36
N VAL A 728 -32.09 -4.82 11.43
CA VAL A 728 -31.21 -3.74 10.96
C VAL A 728 -31.94 -2.52 10.41
N PHE A 729 -33.10 -2.72 9.78
CA PHE A 729 -33.85 -1.63 9.17
C PHE A 729 -34.89 -1.00 10.12
N GLY A 730 -35.02 -1.47 11.35
CA GLY A 730 -35.90 -0.86 12.35
C GLY A 730 -35.53 0.61 12.61
N ASN A 731 -36.55 1.46 12.67
CA ASN A 731 -36.43 2.92 12.76
C ASN A 731 -35.53 3.53 11.65
N THR A 732 -35.65 3.03 10.42
CA THR A 732 -34.99 3.60 9.24
C THR A 732 -35.97 3.86 8.11
N PHE A 733 -35.61 4.75 7.17
CA PHE A 733 -36.42 5.01 5.97
C PHE A 733 -36.60 3.77 5.05
N GLN A 734 -35.80 2.73 5.28
CA GLN A 734 -35.83 1.46 4.53
C GLN A 734 -36.70 0.40 5.21
N ALA A 735 -37.24 0.67 6.40
CA ALA A 735 -38.08 -0.26 7.13
C ALA A 735 -39.28 -0.71 6.28
N SER A 736 -39.70 -1.96 6.44
CA SER A 736 -40.76 -2.53 5.61
C SER A 736 -42.13 -2.05 6.10
N LYS A 737 -42.99 -1.66 5.16
CA LYS A 737 -44.29 -1.07 5.46
C LYS A 737 -45.26 -2.11 6.02
N THR A 738 -46.26 -1.64 6.73
CA THR A 738 -47.40 -2.42 7.21
C THR A 738 -48.34 -2.75 6.06
N GLY A 739 -48.80 -3.99 5.97
CA GLY A 739 -49.77 -4.41 4.95
C GLY A 739 -51.20 -3.98 5.26
N ASN A 740 -52.02 -3.73 4.22
CA ASN A 740 -53.46 -3.55 4.40
C ASN A 740 -54.10 -4.90 4.80
N GLY A 741 -54.25 -5.12 6.11
CA GLY A 741 -54.83 -6.32 6.70
C GLY A 741 -54.18 -6.79 8.02
N SER A 742 -53.02 -6.24 8.41
CA SER A 742 -52.45 -6.47 9.74
C SER A 742 -53.05 -5.46 10.72
N VAL A 743 -53.81 -5.95 11.70
CA VAL A 743 -54.47 -5.16 12.74
C VAL A 743 -53.43 -4.35 13.53
N GLN A 744 -53.69 -3.06 13.75
CA GLN A 744 -52.97 -2.21 14.72
C GLN A 744 -52.98 -2.88 16.10
N PRO A 745 -51.84 -3.04 16.79
CA PRO A 745 -51.87 -3.32 18.22
C PRO A 745 -52.43 -2.08 18.92
N THR A 746 -53.72 -2.10 19.28
CA THR A 746 -54.29 -1.07 20.17
C THR A 746 -53.69 -1.22 21.57
N THR A 747 -53.35 -0.09 22.17
CA THR A 747 -52.81 0.15 23.51
C THR A 747 -53.42 -0.68 24.67
N ASN A 748 -52.58 -1.48 25.38
CA ASN A 748 -52.51 -1.96 26.81
C ASN A 748 -53.78 -2.47 27.58
N PRO A 749 -53.69 -3.26 28.70
CA PRO A 749 -52.54 -3.63 29.55
C PRO A 749 -52.39 -5.13 29.94
N ALA A 750 -51.24 -5.43 30.58
CA ALA A 750 -50.91 -6.55 31.48
C ALA A 750 -51.97 -7.65 31.75
N GLY A 751 -51.57 -8.92 31.57
CA GLY A 751 -52.24 -10.04 32.24
C GLY A 751 -52.19 -11.39 31.54
N GLY A 752 -51.24 -12.24 31.96
CA GLY A 752 -51.50 -13.64 32.27
C GLY A 752 -51.71 -14.64 31.13
N GLU A 753 -50.62 -15.28 30.70
CA GLU A 753 -50.59 -16.74 30.65
C GLU A 753 -49.43 -17.23 31.52
N THR A 754 -49.74 -17.40 32.80
CA THR A 754 -48.96 -18.23 33.73
C THR A 754 -49.02 -19.68 33.27
N THR A 755 -47.95 -20.20 32.65
CA THR A 755 -47.74 -21.65 32.64
C THR A 755 -47.25 -22.06 34.02
N THR A 756 -48.13 -22.71 34.78
CA THR A 756 -47.80 -23.35 36.05
C THR A 756 -46.72 -24.43 35.87
N PRO A 757 -45.84 -24.65 36.87
CA PRO A 757 -44.75 -25.62 36.77
C PRO A 757 -45.28 -27.04 37.01
N MET A 758 -45.11 -27.95 36.04
CA MET A 758 -45.25 -29.38 36.31
C MET A 758 -43.96 -29.93 36.89
N THR A 759 -44.10 -30.44 38.09
CA THR A 759 -43.14 -31.19 38.89
C THR A 759 -42.71 -32.49 38.23
N THR A 760 -41.45 -32.82 38.50
CA THR A 760 -40.77 -34.08 38.24
C THR A 760 -41.56 -35.32 38.67
N LYS A 761 -41.63 -36.31 37.77
CA LYS A 761 -41.67 -37.72 38.15
C LYS A 761 -40.68 -38.52 37.30
N SER A 762 -39.62 -38.95 37.97
CA SER A 762 -38.95 -40.23 37.72
C SER A 762 -40.00 -41.33 37.73
N ASP A 763 -40.00 -42.20 36.73
CA ASP A 763 -39.93 -43.65 36.95
C ASP A 763 -39.43 -44.30 35.66
N GLY A 764 -38.42 -45.14 35.82
CA GLY A 764 -37.75 -45.83 34.74
C GLY A 764 -38.51 -47.05 34.27
N GLU A 765 -38.32 -47.39 33.00
CA GLU A 765 -38.39 -48.78 32.59
C GLU A 765 -37.42 -49.05 31.43
N THR A 766 -36.48 -49.92 31.75
CA THR A 766 -35.50 -50.59 30.91
C THR A 766 -36.18 -51.38 29.80
N THR A 767 -35.77 -51.20 28.54
CA THR A 767 -35.66 -52.31 27.58
C THR A 767 -34.45 -52.12 26.67
N THR A 768 -33.71 -53.21 26.54
CA THR A 768 -32.47 -53.42 25.80
C THR A 768 -32.73 -53.78 24.33
N HIS A 769 -31.63 -53.83 23.56
CA HIS A 769 -31.43 -54.26 22.17
C HIS A 769 -31.28 -53.09 21.18
N GLY A 770 -30.23 -52.99 20.36
CA GLY A 770 -29.10 -53.87 20.14
C GLY A 770 -28.19 -53.20 19.10
N ALA A 771 -26.89 -53.36 19.26
CA ALA A 771 -25.88 -52.86 18.34
C ALA A 771 -26.05 -53.48 16.95
N THR A 772 -25.96 -52.66 15.91
CA THR A 772 -25.34 -53.06 14.63
C THR A 772 -24.76 -51.82 13.95
N ASN A 773 -23.43 -51.82 13.89
CA ASN A 773 -22.66 -51.09 12.89
C ASN A 773 -22.75 -51.89 11.57
N PRO A 774 -22.71 -51.24 10.40
CA PRO A 774 -21.67 -51.66 9.46
C PRO A 774 -20.97 -50.50 8.74
N ASP A 775 -19.65 -50.56 8.82
CA ASP A 775 -18.69 -50.41 7.72
C ASP A 775 -18.99 -49.47 6.54
N ARG A 776 -18.30 -48.33 6.59
CA ARG A 776 -17.19 -47.97 5.68
C ARG A 776 -17.11 -48.75 4.36
N GLU A 777 -17.40 -48.06 3.25
CA GLU A 777 -16.62 -48.20 2.02
C GLU A 777 -16.19 -46.84 1.47
N THR A 778 -14.88 -46.68 1.42
CA THR A 778 -14.12 -45.57 0.84
C THR A 778 -13.89 -45.83 -0.65
N THR A 779 -14.24 -44.88 -1.52
CA THR A 779 -13.58 -44.71 -2.82
C THR A 779 -12.98 -43.31 -2.90
N THR A 780 -11.65 -43.28 -2.88
CA THR A 780 -10.79 -42.14 -3.10
C THR A 780 -10.62 -41.87 -4.60
N THR A 781 -10.81 -40.62 -5.03
CA THR A 781 -10.10 -40.06 -6.19
C THR A 781 -9.65 -38.64 -5.90
N ASN A 782 -8.33 -38.46 -5.88
CA ASN A 782 -7.62 -37.19 -5.73
C ASN A 782 -7.85 -36.27 -6.94
N ALA A 783 -8.13 -34.97 -6.69
CA ALA A 783 -7.71 -33.88 -7.56
C ALA A 783 -7.57 -32.55 -6.79
N LYS A 784 -6.45 -31.88 -7.07
CA LYS A 784 -5.78 -30.71 -6.45
C LYS A 784 -6.50 -29.36 -6.74
N PRO A 785 -6.32 -28.30 -5.91
CA PRO A 785 -7.22 -27.16 -5.80
C PRO A 785 -6.91 -26.02 -6.78
N THR A 786 -7.89 -25.16 -7.09
CA THR A 786 -7.65 -23.94 -7.88
C THR A 786 -8.61 -22.80 -7.49
N ALA A 787 -8.07 -21.87 -6.70
CA ALA A 787 -8.24 -20.42 -6.62
C ALA A 787 -9.62 -19.73 -6.84
N SER A 788 -9.98 -19.01 -5.78
CA SER A 788 -10.82 -17.81 -5.58
C SER A 788 -11.39 -17.07 -6.79
N GLY A 789 -12.65 -16.68 -6.65
CA GLY A 789 -13.28 -15.59 -7.40
C GLY A 789 -14.04 -14.67 -6.44
N THR A 790 -13.37 -13.60 -6.02
CA THR A 790 -13.83 -12.43 -5.27
C THR A 790 -15.13 -11.86 -5.86
N ILE A 791 -16.14 -11.57 -5.02
CA ILE A 791 -17.39 -10.91 -5.42
C ILE A 791 -17.56 -9.62 -4.61
N LEU A 792 -17.40 -8.51 -5.33
CA LEU A 792 -17.71 -7.13 -4.93
C LEU A 792 -19.20 -6.99 -4.56
N ILE A 793 -19.49 -6.39 -3.40
CA ILE A 793 -20.82 -5.89 -3.03
C ILE A 793 -20.91 -4.44 -3.53
N GLY A 794 -21.92 -4.16 -4.34
CA GLY A 794 -22.04 -2.91 -5.09
C GLY A 794 -22.68 -1.80 -4.29
N SER A 795 -22.01 -0.65 -4.27
CA SER A 795 -22.64 0.66 -4.14
C SER A 795 -23.65 0.90 -5.26
N THR A 796 -24.61 1.75 -4.96
CA THR A 796 -25.72 2.19 -5.79
C THR A 796 -25.30 2.64 -7.20
N THR A 797 -25.83 2.01 -8.24
CA THR A 797 -26.21 2.68 -9.50
C THR A 797 -27.34 1.91 -10.18
N ALA A 798 -28.27 2.66 -10.79
CA ALA A 798 -29.50 2.16 -11.41
C ALA A 798 -29.31 0.94 -12.32
N SER A 799 -30.21 -0.04 -12.16
CA SER A 799 -30.36 -1.28 -12.94
C SER A 799 -29.75 -1.26 -14.35
N GLU A 800 -28.48 -1.69 -14.46
CA GLU A 800 -27.93 -2.16 -15.73
C GLU A 800 -27.89 -3.69 -15.71
N LYS A 801 -28.93 -4.27 -16.32
CA LYS A 801 -29.05 -5.66 -16.76
C LYS A 801 -27.68 -6.34 -16.90
N GLU A 802 -27.41 -7.42 -16.14
CA GLU A 802 -26.14 -8.17 -16.17
C GLU A 802 -25.68 -8.35 -17.63
N THR A 803 -24.69 -7.56 -18.07
CA THR A 803 -24.17 -7.60 -19.45
C THR A 803 -22.69 -7.94 -19.44
N LEU A 804 -22.26 -8.76 -20.39
CA LEU A 804 -20.84 -9.12 -20.51
C LEU A 804 -20.01 -7.88 -20.87
N ARG A 805 -18.71 -7.90 -20.55
CA ARG A 805 -17.76 -6.87 -21.00
C ARG A 805 -17.85 -6.67 -22.52
N LYS A 806 -18.01 -5.41 -22.94
CA LYS A 806 -18.04 -5.03 -24.37
C LYS A 806 -16.70 -5.36 -25.05
N PRO A 807 -16.68 -6.02 -26.22
CA PRO A 807 -15.45 -6.29 -26.94
C PRO A 807 -14.84 -5.01 -27.53
N SER A 808 -13.51 -4.99 -27.72
CA SER A 808 -12.81 -3.86 -28.35
C SER A 808 -12.45 -4.16 -29.81
N VAL A 809 -12.89 -3.29 -30.73
CA VAL A 809 -12.57 -3.39 -32.16
C VAL A 809 -11.24 -2.70 -32.43
N LYS A 810 -10.22 -3.45 -32.87
CA LYS A 810 -8.92 -2.90 -33.28
C LYS A 810 -9.05 -2.09 -34.57
N LYS A 811 -9.63 -2.69 -35.62
CA LYS A 811 -9.74 -2.06 -36.94
C LYS A 811 -10.80 -2.70 -37.83
N ILE A 812 -11.36 -1.91 -38.75
CA ILE A 812 -12.18 -2.39 -39.87
C ILE A 812 -11.52 -1.95 -41.16
N THR A 813 -11.08 -2.91 -41.97
CA THR A 813 -10.42 -2.64 -43.26
C THR A 813 -11.37 -2.89 -44.43
N LYS A 814 -11.40 -1.95 -45.38
CA LYS A 814 -12.23 -2.00 -46.59
C LYS A 814 -11.52 -2.75 -47.72
N GLY A 815 -12.23 -3.67 -48.38
CA GLY A 815 -11.80 -4.33 -49.62
C GLY A 815 -12.88 -4.24 -50.71
N SER A 816 -12.58 -4.73 -51.91
CA SER A 816 -13.59 -4.81 -52.97
C SER A 816 -14.65 -5.83 -52.56
N LYS A 817 -15.91 -5.38 -52.50
CA LYS A 817 -17.08 -6.19 -52.09
C LYS A 817 -16.92 -6.94 -50.75
N ARG A 818 -16.03 -6.47 -49.86
CA ARG A 818 -15.75 -7.10 -48.55
C ARG A 818 -15.30 -6.12 -47.47
N LEU A 819 -15.48 -6.51 -46.20
CA LEU A 819 -14.93 -5.84 -45.01
C LEU A 819 -14.20 -6.87 -44.14
N THR A 820 -13.10 -6.48 -43.51
CA THR A 820 -12.44 -7.30 -42.50
C THR A 820 -12.48 -6.58 -41.15
N VAL A 821 -13.09 -7.21 -40.16
CA VAL A 821 -13.24 -6.71 -38.79
C VAL A 821 -12.22 -7.44 -37.91
N THR A 822 -11.32 -6.70 -37.27
CA THR A 822 -10.33 -7.21 -36.32
C THR A 822 -10.60 -6.65 -34.93
N PHE A 823 -10.57 -7.51 -33.91
CA PHE A 823 -10.93 -7.16 -32.53
C PHE A 823 -10.07 -7.93 -31.52
N ASN A 824 -9.99 -7.41 -30.30
CA ASN A 824 -9.23 -8.01 -29.20
C ASN A 824 -9.91 -9.31 -28.73
N LYS A 825 -9.09 -10.32 -28.41
CA LYS A 825 -9.57 -11.51 -27.70
C LYS A 825 -10.00 -11.09 -26.29
N MET A 826 -11.15 -11.59 -25.83
CA MET A 826 -11.61 -11.37 -24.45
C MET A 826 -10.98 -12.39 -23.50
N LYS A 827 -10.50 -11.93 -22.34
CA LYS A 827 -10.00 -12.76 -21.24
C LYS A 827 -11.14 -12.95 -20.22
N ASN A 828 -11.89 -14.04 -20.31
CA ASN A 828 -13.00 -14.35 -19.40
C ASN A 828 -12.97 -15.84 -19.00
N SER A 829 -13.50 -16.18 -17.81
CA SER A 829 -13.55 -17.52 -17.19
C SER A 829 -14.51 -18.53 -17.86
N GLY A 830 -15.06 -18.24 -19.04
CA GLY A 830 -16.02 -19.13 -19.72
C GLY A 830 -16.04 -19.02 -21.25
N LYS A 831 -16.80 -19.92 -21.90
CA LYS A 831 -16.88 -20.02 -23.37
C LYS A 831 -17.73 -18.88 -23.97
N VAL A 832 -17.06 -17.78 -24.31
CA VAL A 832 -17.65 -16.60 -24.96
C VAL A 832 -17.77 -16.78 -26.48
N PHE A 833 -18.75 -16.16 -27.11
CA PHE A 833 -18.91 -16.06 -28.56
C PHE A 833 -19.09 -14.60 -28.95
N TYR A 834 -18.75 -14.26 -30.18
CA TYR A 834 -18.96 -12.91 -30.70
C TYR A 834 -20.10 -12.88 -31.70
N GLU A 835 -20.92 -11.84 -31.62
CA GLU A 835 -21.94 -11.51 -32.59
C GLU A 835 -21.56 -10.20 -33.30
N ILE A 836 -21.33 -10.27 -34.62
CA ILE A 836 -20.98 -9.13 -35.46
C ILE A 836 -22.19 -8.82 -36.35
N GLN A 837 -22.72 -7.60 -36.23
CA GLN A 837 -23.77 -7.11 -37.09
C GLN A 837 -23.24 -6.12 -38.11
N TYR A 838 -23.78 -6.21 -39.33
CA TYR A 838 -23.57 -5.21 -40.36
C TYR A 838 -24.88 -4.86 -41.09
N SER A 839 -25.06 -3.60 -41.44
CA SER A 839 -26.25 -3.11 -42.15
C SER A 839 -25.91 -1.91 -43.05
N THR A 840 -26.73 -1.65 -44.07
CA THR A 840 -26.71 -0.39 -44.81
C THR A 840 -27.43 0.75 -44.09
N LYS A 841 -28.04 0.49 -42.93
CA LYS A 841 -28.74 1.48 -42.09
C LYS A 841 -28.13 1.53 -40.69
N LYS A 842 -27.80 2.74 -40.19
CA LYS A 842 -27.08 2.95 -38.92
C LYS A 842 -27.81 2.42 -37.68
N ASN A 843 -29.14 2.37 -37.71
CA ASN A 843 -29.98 1.92 -36.59
C ASN A 843 -30.18 0.40 -36.52
N PHE A 844 -29.67 -0.35 -37.50
CA PHE A 844 -29.80 -1.82 -37.59
C PHE A 844 -31.25 -2.36 -37.55
N LYS A 845 -32.27 -1.54 -37.83
CA LYS A 845 -33.69 -1.98 -37.85
C LYS A 845 -34.07 -2.74 -39.14
N LYS A 846 -33.42 -2.46 -40.27
CA LYS A 846 -33.67 -3.10 -41.59
C LYS A 846 -32.35 -3.49 -42.26
N ALA A 847 -32.37 -4.53 -43.11
CA ALA A 847 -31.22 -5.03 -43.86
C ALA A 847 -29.99 -5.38 -42.99
N THR A 848 -30.22 -5.78 -41.74
CA THR A 848 -29.17 -6.18 -40.79
C THR A 848 -28.86 -7.65 -40.97
N LYS A 849 -27.57 -7.96 -41.10
CA LYS A 849 -27.06 -9.32 -41.12
C LYS A 849 -26.16 -9.54 -39.90
N THR A 850 -26.26 -10.74 -39.33
CA THR A 850 -25.57 -11.11 -38.10
C THR A 850 -24.65 -12.31 -38.36
N LEU A 851 -23.39 -12.22 -37.93
CA LEU A 851 -22.43 -13.31 -37.96
C LEU A 851 -22.08 -13.69 -36.51
N LYS A 852 -22.12 -14.99 -36.20
CA LYS A 852 -21.70 -15.52 -34.89
C LYS A 852 -20.38 -16.26 -35.08
N VAL A 853 -19.38 -15.96 -34.25
CA VAL A 853 -18.05 -16.59 -34.34
C VAL A 853 -17.55 -17.03 -32.97
N SER A 854 -16.68 -18.04 -32.97
CA SER A 854 -16.12 -18.62 -31.74
C SER A 854 -15.22 -17.63 -30.99
N ALA A 855 -15.07 -17.84 -29.68
CA ALA A 855 -14.17 -17.09 -28.79
C ALA A 855 -12.73 -16.97 -29.29
N LYS A 856 -12.26 -17.95 -30.08
CA LYS A 856 -10.87 -18.02 -30.55
C LYS A 856 -10.59 -17.08 -31.73
N LYS A 857 -11.61 -16.58 -32.43
CA LYS A 857 -11.41 -15.68 -33.57
C LYS A 857 -11.21 -14.24 -33.11
N THR A 858 -10.19 -13.58 -33.66
CA THR A 858 -9.91 -12.14 -33.49
C THR A 858 -10.07 -11.36 -34.80
N LYS A 859 -10.47 -12.05 -35.88
CA LYS A 859 -10.63 -11.51 -37.24
C LYS A 859 -11.79 -12.18 -37.98
N VAL A 860 -12.66 -11.39 -38.59
CA VAL A 860 -13.80 -11.86 -39.39
C VAL A 860 -13.86 -11.13 -40.72
N ILE A 861 -14.02 -11.86 -41.83
CA ILE A 861 -14.15 -11.31 -43.18
C ILE A 861 -15.61 -11.41 -43.62
N ILE A 862 -16.25 -10.27 -43.83
CA ILE A 862 -17.60 -10.12 -44.38
C ILE A 862 -17.47 -10.00 -45.90
N LYS A 863 -17.91 -11.02 -46.65
CA LYS A 863 -17.82 -11.08 -48.12
C LYS A 863 -19.19 -10.82 -48.78
N LYS A 864 -19.22 -10.76 -50.11
CA LYS A 864 -20.44 -10.59 -50.93
C LYS A 864 -21.21 -9.29 -50.64
N LEU A 865 -20.48 -8.21 -50.34
CA LEU A 865 -21.04 -6.87 -50.17
C LEU A 865 -21.11 -6.14 -51.50
N ARG A 866 -21.96 -5.12 -51.62
CA ARG A 866 -21.97 -4.25 -52.81
C ARG A 866 -20.71 -3.39 -52.83
N GLY A 867 -20.10 -3.22 -54.00
CA GLY A 867 -18.95 -2.32 -54.19
C GLY A 867 -19.36 -0.87 -53.99
N ASN A 868 -18.43 -0.03 -53.55
CA ASN A 868 -18.65 1.41 -53.31
C ASN A 868 -19.87 1.74 -52.41
N LYS A 869 -20.25 0.85 -51.48
CA LYS A 869 -21.43 1.01 -50.61
C LYS A 869 -21.00 1.18 -49.15
N LYS A 870 -21.65 2.10 -48.43
CA LYS A 870 -21.44 2.35 -47.00
C LYS A 870 -22.19 1.31 -46.17
N TYR A 871 -21.48 0.70 -45.22
CA TYR A 871 -22.00 -0.24 -44.23
C TYR A 871 -21.66 0.24 -42.82
N TYR A 872 -22.55 -0.07 -41.89
CA TYR A 872 -22.40 0.16 -40.47
C TYR A 872 -22.16 -1.17 -39.78
N VAL A 873 -21.14 -1.26 -38.94
CA VAL A 873 -20.74 -2.49 -38.25
C VAL A 873 -20.71 -2.27 -36.74
N ARG A 874 -21.20 -3.26 -35.98
CA ARG A 874 -21.10 -3.33 -34.51
C ARG A 874 -20.85 -4.78 -34.07
N ILE A 875 -20.18 -4.95 -32.95
CA ILE A 875 -19.89 -6.27 -32.36
C ILE A 875 -20.35 -6.29 -30.90
N ARG A 876 -20.78 -7.46 -30.42
CA ARG A 876 -21.03 -7.73 -29.00
C ARG A 876 -20.57 -9.14 -28.66
N ALA A 877 -20.29 -9.39 -27.40
CA ALA A 877 -20.03 -10.72 -26.87
C ALA A 877 -21.33 -11.36 -26.35
N TYR A 878 -21.40 -12.68 -26.34
CA TYR A 878 -22.44 -13.41 -25.62
C TYR A 878 -21.88 -14.71 -25.04
N GLN A 879 -22.47 -15.15 -23.93
CA GLN A 879 -22.14 -16.38 -23.23
C GLN A 879 -23.44 -17.07 -22.83
N THR A 880 -23.45 -18.39 -22.87
CA THR A 880 -24.58 -19.15 -22.29
C THR A 880 -24.22 -19.41 -20.82
N LYS A 881 -25.00 -18.87 -19.89
CA LYS A 881 -24.88 -19.11 -18.45
C LYS A 881 -26.09 -19.92 -17.98
N LYS A 882 -25.90 -20.75 -16.96
CA LYS A 882 -27.00 -21.42 -16.26
C LYS A 882 -27.53 -20.45 -15.21
N ILE A 883 -28.72 -19.91 -15.43
CA ILE A 883 -29.38 -18.96 -14.53
C ILE A 883 -30.69 -19.63 -14.10
N ASN A 884 -30.86 -19.83 -12.79
CA ASN A 884 -32.02 -20.52 -12.19
C ASN A 884 -32.25 -21.91 -12.83
N GLY A 885 -31.19 -22.70 -12.97
CA GLY A 885 -31.25 -24.05 -13.57
C GLY A 885 -31.40 -24.10 -15.10
N LYS A 886 -31.66 -22.97 -15.78
CA LYS A 886 -31.89 -22.91 -17.23
C LYS A 886 -30.75 -22.22 -17.99
N ASN A 887 -30.44 -22.70 -19.19
CA ASN A 887 -29.45 -22.08 -20.07
C ASN A 887 -29.98 -20.76 -20.67
N LYS A 888 -29.45 -19.62 -20.23
CA LYS A 888 -29.76 -18.29 -20.77
C LYS A 888 -28.53 -17.67 -21.44
N LYS A 889 -28.75 -16.93 -22.54
CA LYS A 889 -27.69 -16.17 -23.20
C LYS A 889 -27.60 -14.77 -22.59
N VAL A 890 -26.47 -14.50 -21.96
CA VAL A 890 -26.09 -13.18 -21.46
C VAL A 890 -25.29 -12.49 -22.56
N TYR A 891 -25.62 -11.23 -22.87
CA TYR A 891 -25.01 -10.47 -23.96
C TYR A 891 -24.26 -9.26 -23.40
N SER A 892 -23.18 -8.83 -24.04
CA SER A 892 -22.63 -7.49 -23.82
C SER A 892 -23.50 -6.44 -24.49
N VAL A 893 -23.36 -5.19 -24.05
CA VAL A 893 -23.75 -4.04 -24.87
C VAL A 893 -23.01 -4.06 -26.22
N TRP A 894 -23.62 -3.48 -27.25
CA TRP A 894 -23.00 -3.35 -28.57
C TRP A 894 -21.87 -2.32 -28.54
N THR A 895 -20.78 -2.58 -29.27
CA THR A 895 -19.77 -1.54 -29.52
C THR A 895 -20.35 -0.36 -30.28
N LYS A 896 -19.71 0.82 -30.14
CA LYS A 896 -19.99 1.99 -30.97
C LYS A 896 -20.00 1.61 -32.45
N VAL A 897 -21.06 2.03 -33.15
CA VAL A 897 -21.26 1.73 -34.57
C VAL A 897 -20.16 2.38 -35.40
N LYS A 898 -19.44 1.60 -36.20
CA LYS A 898 -18.41 2.10 -37.13
C LYS A 898 -18.93 2.05 -38.56
N ALA A 899 -18.79 3.14 -39.29
CA ALA A 899 -19.17 3.22 -40.70
C ALA A 899 -17.96 2.99 -41.60
N VAL A 900 -18.07 2.10 -42.59
CA VAL A 900 -17.03 1.85 -43.59
C VAL A 900 -17.66 1.70 -44.97
N LYS A 901 -17.03 2.33 -45.99
CA LYS A 901 -17.40 2.19 -47.40
C LYS A 901 -16.51 1.13 -48.06
N THR A 902 -17.10 0.13 -48.71
CA THR A 902 -16.36 -0.88 -49.49
C THR A 902 -15.61 -0.23 -50.66
N LYS A 903 -14.49 -0.83 -51.11
CA LYS A 903 -13.84 -0.39 -52.34
C LYS A 903 -14.75 -0.70 -53.55
N LYS A 904 -14.50 -0.04 -54.68
CA LYS A 904 -15.18 -0.32 -55.95
C LYS A 904 -15.10 -1.82 -56.27
#